data_AF-A0A661HIJ1-F1
#
_entry.id   AF-A0A661HIJ1-F1
#
_cell.length_a   1.000
_cell.length_b   1.000
_cell.length_c   1.000
_cell.angle_alpha   90.00
_cell.angle_beta   90.00
_cell.angle_gamma   90.00
#
_symmetry.space_group_name_H-M   'P 1'
#
loop_
_entity.id
_entity.type
_entity.pdbx_description
1 polymer ?
#
loop_
_entity_poly.entity_id
_entity_poly.type
_entity_poly.pdbx_seq_one_letter_code
_entity_poly.pdbx_strand_id
1 'polypeptide(L)'
;MNTAAFWVIVFGIWIFTLQSKVKYLEGLVEKLLEGEREDSSDSKEKHEASTELNRVVNEEKVLEKIPMCDEENNVYIKPVKSTVKKPQVSVEAFKNESQEKASTLEETPIPVKNMQESKKLEVSEPSWLMQMLKNYFTGGNLLVRIGGVILFFGLAFLLKYTVEHTTISIEFRLISLALLAVAFIVLGWRLREKEGAYGQILQGLGVAVLYLVIYGASKFYTLLSLEFAFVWMLVVVVLGSFLALKQSSLPLALFSTVGGFLVPILTATGEGSHVTLFTYYFFLNLGIFFMAWQQAWRVLNIVGFLFTFVIATSWGVLRYQAEFFSTIEPFLILYFLMYLAITVLFSRKSTNHLIDGTLLFGLPAVVFPLQIQVTSHLEYAGGYSAVAMGFLYVFLSKVLKGKIENTLLLQSFFALGVLFFTVAIPYFFDANITAAIWAMESSAIIWLSLKQKRVFVRYIAELLLFISIGLYIITQLENSMNFSIYLGYMIVVLATFFAAYQLEKNKEYLSADRYLPVVFLSLSFFVWMLSVWEVAVWYESYALMHKILLGFTVGTMLIVLADSLLSWKILSKILQVTLPIGIGIFVLSFTKMTYPLNPFGGLGALAFFLLMLWHTLILYRYDKRWEYVRYLHILSLWFAVAILTLALRHMMIANLANTTVIILSMSIFPLFAAFVLMKVNIKVGLSTYTKLYRYDGVGGLLTFLVIWEGVAFLVRADTLLLPYLPLLNPLDMMQIAVAYVIYTWVRYHKLEKIWGVTLYLMLVVLVTVVFARAMAHYGNYSYDLHTLWNDLYFQVGVVILWLIVLLISIKTYKRYEISAFKTGSIFLLIPLVLWELRAFSYAPNFIENYIPLLNLLDIAQLGVWSISAYWFYIFRKNFDNTNRDILYGVFGVLALILISVFFARAVHVYKEIPYLFSTLWDNLYFQTGLSLLWSAVAIILMLLSKRYSHRILWLAGFGLLILVVLKLFFVELASSGTIERIVSFIVVGVLLLFIGYFVPLPPVEDKESKEIDNS
;
A
#
# COMPACT_ATOMS: atom_id res chain seq x y z
N MET A 1 38.99 10.32 -39.19
CA MET A 1 40.18 10.71 -38.39
C MET A 1 39.80 10.69 -36.92
N ASN A 2 40.63 10.07 -36.07
CA ASN A 2 40.26 9.65 -34.72
C ASN A 2 40.28 10.83 -33.72
N THR A 3 39.19 11.60 -33.68
CA THR A 3 39.03 12.81 -32.83
C THR A 3 39.11 12.51 -31.33
N ALA A 4 38.82 11.28 -30.91
CA ALA A 4 38.87 10.87 -29.50
C ALA A 4 40.30 10.93 -28.92
N ALA A 5 41.31 10.50 -29.66
CA ALA A 5 42.71 10.55 -29.22
C ALA A 5 43.21 12.00 -29.09
N PHE A 6 42.78 12.88 -30.01
CA PHE A 6 43.06 14.31 -29.96
C PHE A 6 42.45 14.94 -28.71
N TRP A 7 41.19 14.64 -28.39
CA TRP A 7 40.53 15.19 -27.20
C TRP A 7 41.13 14.68 -25.89
N VAL A 8 41.58 13.43 -25.80
CA VAL A 8 42.27 12.91 -24.60
C VAL A 8 43.60 13.63 -24.36
N ILE A 9 44.36 13.93 -25.42
CA ILE A 9 45.62 14.68 -25.34
C ILE A 9 45.36 16.15 -24.97
N VAL A 10 44.36 16.78 -25.59
CA VAL A 10 43.94 18.15 -25.25
C VAL A 10 43.46 18.21 -23.80
N PHE A 11 42.73 17.20 -23.30
CA PHE A 11 42.27 17.14 -21.92
C PHE A 11 43.43 17.00 -20.93
N GLY A 12 44.44 16.19 -21.26
CA GLY A 12 45.67 16.05 -20.47
C GLY A 12 46.47 17.35 -20.38
N ILE A 13 46.63 18.07 -21.50
CA ILE A 13 47.31 19.37 -21.56
C ILE A 13 46.50 20.44 -20.81
N TRP A 14 45.17 20.41 -20.94
CA TRP A 14 44.28 21.38 -20.30
C TRP A 14 44.27 21.25 -18.77
N ILE A 15 44.26 20.02 -18.22
CA ILE A 15 44.40 19.75 -16.78
C ILE A 15 45.72 20.34 -16.25
N PHE A 16 46.81 20.20 -17.00
CA PHE A 16 48.13 20.72 -16.60
C PHE A 16 48.16 22.26 -16.62
N THR A 17 47.49 22.90 -17.58
CA THR A 17 47.38 24.37 -17.65
C THR A 17 46.41 24.96 -16.62
N LEU A 18 45.39 24.22 -16.18
CA LEU A 18 44.49 24.65 -15.12
C LEU A 18 45.21 24.64 -13.76
N GLN A 19 46.11 23.68 -13.55
CA GLN A 19 46.91 23.56 -12.33
C GLN A 19 47.84 24.76 -12.11
N SER A 20 48.37 25.38 -13.18
CA SER A 20 49.19 26.58 -13.08
C SER A 20 48.37 27.86 -12.90
N LYS A 21 47.17 27.95 -13.49
CA LYS A 21 46.27 29.11 -13.32
C LYS A 21 45.57 29.16 -11.97
N VAL A 22 45.30 28.00 -11.34
CA VAL A 22 44.72 27.95 -9.99
C VAL A 22 45.70 28.49 -8.94
N LYS A 23 47.01 28.19 -9.04
CA LYS A 23 48.03 28.81 -8.19
C LYS A 23 48.14 30.32 -8.36
N TYR A 24 47.94 30.82 -9.58
CA TYR A 24 47.92 32.26 -9.86
C TYR A 24 46.69 32.94 -9.24
N LEU A 25 45.53 32.28 -9.30
CA LEU A 25 44.30 32.77 -8.66
C LEU A 25 44.36 32.70 -7.13
N GLU A 26 44.99 31.68 -6.54
CA GLU A 26 45.26 31.61 -5.10
C GLU A 26 46.11 32.82 -4.64
N GLY A 27 47.17 33.16 -5.38
CA GLY A 27 47.99 34.35 -5.08
C GLY A 27 47.29 35.69 -5.32
N LEU A 28 46.26 35.73 -6.18
CA LEU A 28 45.45 36.93 -6.42
C LEU A 28 44.37 37.10 -5.35
N VAL A 29 43.82 35.99 -4.83
CA VAL A 29 42.89 35.96 -3.70
C VAL A 29 43.60 36.30 -2.39
N GLU A 30 44.82 35.82 -2.16
CA GLU A 30 45.63 36.22 -0.99
C GLU A 30 45.91 37.73 -0.98
N LYS A 31 46.26 38.32 -2.13
CA LYS A 31 46.47 39.77 -2.26
C LYS A 31 45.18 40.59 -2.07
N LEU A 32 44.02 40.06 -2.46
CA LEU A 32 42.73 40.71 -2.23
C LEU A 32 42.29 40.61 -0.76
N LEU A 33 42.63 39.52 -0.07
CA LEU A 33 42.36 39.34 1.36
C LEU A 33 43.32 40.14 2.26
N GLU A 34 44.55 40.40 1.82
CA GLU A 34 45.46 41.33 2.50
C GLU A 34 45.03 42.79 2.35
N GLY A 35 44.42 43.17 1.22
CA GLY A 35 43.84 44.50 1.02
C GLY A 35 42.60 44.80 1.88
N GLU A 36 41.84 43.78 2.29
CA GLU A 36 40.68 43.93 3.19
C GLU A 36 41.08 44.01 4.69
N ARG A 37 42.36 43.77 5.03
CA ARG A 37 42.84 43.86 6.43
C ARG A 37 43.22 45.27 6.89
N GLU A 38 43.40 46.24 5.98
CA GLU A 38 43.76 47.61 6.36
C GLU A 38 42.54 48.53 6.65
N ASP A 39 41.31 48.14 6.28
CA ASP A 39 40.13 49.04 6.32
C ASP A 39 39.02 48.66 7.32
N SER A 40 39.32 47.87 8.36
CA SER A 40 38.34 47.58 9.44
C SER A 40 38.86 47.93 10.83
N SER A 41 39.18 49.20 11.05
CA SER A 41 39.33 49.80 12.37
C SER A 41 37.97 50.03 13.04
N ASP A 42 37.22 48.97 13.38
CA ASP A 42 36.02 49.12 14.22
C ASP A 42 35.63 47.85 15.01
N SER A 43 36.58 47.30 15.79
CA SER A 43 36.31 46.18 16.71
C SER A 43 36.95 46.33 18.09
N LYS A 44 37.25 47.56 18.52
CA LYS A 44 37.81 47.84 19.86
C LYS A 44 36.81 47.85 21.02
N GLU A 45 35.50 47.71 20.77
CA GLU A 45 34.49 47.71 21.86
C GLU A 45 33.89 46.33 22.22
N LYS A 46 34.35 45.23 21.60
CA LYS A 46 33.89 43.87 21.95
C LYS A 46 34.93 42.99 22.65
N HIS A 47 36.08 43.56 23.03
CA HIS A 47 37.16 42.82 23.68
C HIS A 47 37.27 43.03 25.19
N GLU A 48 36.44 43.87 25.80
CA GLU A 48 36.41 44.04 27.27
C GLU A 48 35.36 43.18 27.98
N ALA A 49 34.28 42.76 27.32
CA ALA A 49 33.25 41.93 27.96
C ALA A 49 33.58 40.41 28.04
N SER A 50 34.59 39.93 27.30
CA SER A 50 35.00 38.51 27.28
C SER A 50 36.19 38.19 28.18
N THR A 51 36.80 39.20 28.80
CA THR A 51 38.04 39.06 29.60
C THR A 51 37.75 38.84 31.09
N GLU A 52 36.52 39.07 31.54
CA GLU A 52 36.07 38.81 32.92
C GLU A 52 35.55 37.38 33.13
N LEU A 53 34.97 36.75 32.10
CA LEU A 53 34.43 35.38 32.19
C LEU A 53 35.53 34.29 32.20
N ASN A 54 36.74 34.61 31.74
CA ASN A 54 37.87 33.66 31.69
C ASN A 54 38.79 33.73 32.93
N ARG A 55 38.54 34.64 33.88
CA ARG A 55 39.30 34.70 35.15
C ARG A 55 38.79 33.77 36.24
N VAL A 56 37.56 33.25 36.13
CA VAL A 56 36.94 32.41 37.18
C VAL A 56 37.14 30.90 36.96
N VAL A 57 37.55 30.46 35.77
CA VAL A 57 37.65 29.01 35.45
C VAL A 57 39.08 28.45 35.60
N ASN A 58 40.06 29.29 35.94
CA ASN A 58 41.48 28.91 35.91
C ASN A 58 42.14 28.66 37.29
N GLU A 59 41.35 28.42 38.35
CA GLU A 59 41.88 28.21 39.71
C GLU A 59 41.86 26.77 40.25
N GLU A 60 41.47 25.75 39.48
CA GLU A 60 41.63 24.34 39.93
C GLU A 60 42.41 23.49 38.92
N LYS A 61 43.73 23.71 38.89
CA LYS A 61 44.72 22.73 38.42
C LYS A 61 46.04 22.91 39.19
N VAL A 62 46.09 22.36 40.39
CA VAL A 62 47.34 22.08 41.12
C VAL A 62 47.23 20.68 41.72
N LEU A 63 48.31 19.90 41.58
CA LEU A 63 48.56 18.51 42.01
C LEU A 63 48.09 17.45 40.98
N GLU A 64 48.94 16.58 40.42
CA GLU A 64 50.23 16.09 40.92
C GLU A 64 51.09 15.44 39.81
N LYS A 65 52.38 15.30 40.12
CA LYS A 65 53.50 14.92 39.25
C LYS A 65 53.68 13.39 39.14
N ILE A 66 54.06 12.96 37.93
CA ILE A 66 54.92 11.84 37.45
C ILE A 66 56.07 11.50 38.47
N PRO A 67 56.72 10.29 38.60
CA PRO A 67 57.24 9.48 37.46
C PRO A 67 57.63 7.96 37.59
N MET A 68 58.06 7.38 36.43
CA MET A 68 59.06 6.28 36.16
C MET A 68 58.72 4.80 36.51
N CYS A 69 58.60 3.88 35.52
CA CYS A 69 59.65 3.08 34.83
C CYS A 69 60.23 1.92 35.68
N ASP A 70 59.90 0.65 35.35
CA ASP A 70 60.85 -0.35 34.80
C ASP A 70 60.32 -1.81 34.79
N GLU A 71 60.65 -2.47 33.68
CA GLU A 71 61.02 -3.87 33.40
C GLU A 71 60.23 -5.11 33.87
N GLU A 72 59.98 -5.94 32.84
CA GLU A 72 60.21 -7.38 32.73
C GLU A 72 59.08 -8.43 32.87
N ASN A 73 59.15 -9.32 31.87
CA ASN A 73 58.64 -10.69 31.76
C ASN A 73 57.22 -10.97 31.23
N ASN A 74 57.23 -11.36 29.94
CA ASN A 74 56.68 -12.60 29.38
C ASN A 74 55.26 -13.04 29.77
N VAL A 75 54.41 -13.17 28.75
CA VAL A 75 53.75 -14.42 28.31
C VAL A 75 52.38 -14.13 27.66
N TYR A 76 52.25 -14.63 26.43
CA TYR A 76 51.04 -15.02 25.69
C TYR A 76 49.66 -14.83 26.35
N ILE A 77 48.77 -14.10 25.66
CA ILE A 77 47.31 -14.25 25.81
C ILE A 77 46.66 -14.63 24.48
N LYS A 78 46.17 -15.89 24.41
CA LYS A 78 45.09 -16.33 23.53
C LYS A 78 43.77 -15.67 23.97
N PRO A 79 42.86 -15.35 23.05
CA PRO A 79 41.50 -14.95 23.41
C PRO A 79 40.71 -16.20 23.81
N VAL A 80 40.36 -16.31 25.10
CA VAL A 80 39.32 -17.22 25.59
C VAL A 80 38.06 -16.40 25.91
N LYS A 81 36.96 -16.95 25.41
CA LYS A 81 35.56 -16.60 25.64
C LYS A 81 35.28 -16.32 27.13
N SER A 82 34.59 -15.22 27.41
CA SER A 82 33.80 -15.09 28.64
C SER A 82 32.39 -14.64 28.30
N THR A 83 31.49 -15.63 28.34
CA THR A 83 30.16 -15.55 28.96
C THR A 83 29.85 -14.23 29.67
N VAL A 84 28.89 -13.46 29.14
CA VAL A 84 28.03 -12.64 29.99
C VAL A 84 26.88 -13.53 30.46
N LYS A 85 27.12 -14.20 31.59
CA LYS A 85 26.03 -14.60 32.49
C LYS A 85 25.45 -13.31 33.06
N LYS A 86 24.13 -13.17 33.02
CA LYS A 86 23.42 -12.27 33.95
C LYS A 86 23.83 -12.66 35.38
N PRO A 87 24.24 -11.72 36.23
CA PRO A 87 24.42 -12.05 37.64
C PRO A 87 23.03 -12.28 38.24
N GLN A 88 22.78 -13.53 38.67
CA GLN A 88 21.89 -13.79 39.80
C GLN A 88 22.60 -13.21 41.02
N VAL A 89 22.16 -12.03 41.45
CA VAL A 89 22.31 -11.60 42.84
C VAL A 89 20.98 -11.93 43.52
N SER A 90 21.08 -12.75 44.54
CA SER A 90 20.02 -13.07 45.49
C SER A 90 19.45 -11.79 46.11
N VAL A 91 18.15 -11.59 45.96
CA VAL A 91 17.39 -10.43 46.50
C VAL A 91 17.07 -10.62 48.01
N GLU A 92 17.68 -11.59 48.68
CA GLU A 92 17.41 -11.88 50.09
C GLU A 92 18.28 -11.10 51.09
N ALA A 93 19.24 -10.29 50.64
CA ALA A 93 20.10 -9.51 51.54
C ALA A 93 19.80 -7.99 51.57
N PHE A 94 18.79 -7.50 50.84
CA PHE A 94 18.39 -6.08 50.85
C PHE A 94 17.01 -5.82 51.47
N LYS A 95 16.43 -6.81 52.16
CA LYS A 95 15.14 -6.70 52.85
C LYS A 95 15.23 -6.39 54.34
N ASN A 96 16.40 -6.50 54.98
CA ASN A 96 16.50 -6.40 56.45
C ASN A 96 17.17 -5.13 57.01
N GLU A 97 17.58 -4.17 56.19
CA GLU A 97 18.16 -2.90 56.69
C GLU A 97 17.30 -1.65 56.41
N SER A 98 16.14 -1.82 55.76
CA SER A 98 15.21 -0.71 55.50
C SER A 98 13.98 -0.72 56.40
N GLN A 99 13.92 -1.61 57.40
CA GLN A 99 12.77 -1.78 58.30
C GLN A 99 12.97 -1.22 59.72
N GLU A 100 14.12 -0.60 60.03
CA GLU A 100 14.40 -0.11 61.39
C GLU A 100 14.62 1.41 61.52
N LYS A 101 14.37 2.19 60.46
CA LYS A 101 14.56 3.66 60.48
C LYS A 101 13.50 4.42 59.67
N ALA A 102 12.22 4.24 60.04
CA ALA A 102 11.15 5.16 59.63
C ALA A 102 9.91 5.09 60.55
N SER A 103 10.05 4.66 61.81
CA SER A 103 8.99 4.73 62.82
C SER A 103 9.13 6.03 63.62
N THR A 104 8.78 7.15 63.00
CA THR A 104 8.38 8.41 63.67
C THR A 104 8.11 9.42 62.57
N LEU A 105 6.83 9.78 62.41
CA LEU A 105 6.27 11.06 61.94
C LEU A 105 4.81 10.80 61.53
N GLU A 106 3.91 11.03 62.47
CA GLU A 106 2.49 11.26 62.19
C GLU A 106 2.35 12.57 61.42
N GLU A 107 1.67 12.56 60.26
CA GLU A 107 1.08 13.77 59.69
C GLU A 107 -0.15 13.44 58.82
N THR A 108 -1.16 14.28 58.97
CA THR A 108 -2.57 14.22 58.53
C THR A 108 -2.80 14.11 57.01
N PRO A 109 -3.96 13.58 56.54
CA PRO A 109 -4.24 13.44 55.11
C PRO A 109 -4.75 14.75 54.50
N ILE A 110 -4.01 15.26 53.50
CA ILE A 110 -4.49 16.29 52.55
C ILE A 110 -4.91 15.57 51.25
N PRO A 111 -6.08 15.86 50.66
CA PRO A 111 -6.58 15.14 49.49
C PRO A 111 -5.85 15.57 48.22
N VAL A 112 -5.00 14.70 47.68
CA VAL A 112 -4.38 14.89 46.36
C VAL A 112 -5.40 14.54 45.28
N LYS A 113 -5.82 15.59 44.57
CA LYS A 113 -6.63 15.58 43.36
C LYS A 113 -5.91 14.77 42.27
N ASN A 114 -6.47 13.63 41.88
CA ASN A 114 -6.03 12.83 40.73
C ASN A 114 -6.09 13.67 39.44
N MET A 115 -4.94 14.17 38.99
CA MET A 115 -4.70 14.58 37.61
C MET A 115 -3.60 13.69 37.06
N GLN A 116 -3.99 12.54 36.49
CA GLN A 116 -3.33 11.86 35.39
C GLN A 116 -4.10 10.57 35.07
N GLU A 117 -5.32 10.71 34.55
CA GLU A 117 -5.79 9.71 33.59
C GLU A 117 -4.95 9.89 32.33
N SER A 118 -3.97 9.00 32.15
CA SER A 118 -3.27 8.87 30.87
C SER A 118 -4.32 8.61 29.79
N LYS A 119 -4.43 9.56 28.87
CA LYS A 119 -5.25 9.46 27.66
C LYS A 119 -4.73 8.27 26.86
N LYS A 120 -5.34 7.09 27.06
CA LYS A 120 -5.16 5.95 26.16
C LYS A 120 -5.37 6.48 24.74
N LEU A 121 -4.40 6.24 23.87
CA LEU A 121 -4.58 6.37 22.43
C LEU A 121 -5.85 5.60 22.07
N GLU A 122 -6.91 6.34 21.75
CA GLU A 122 -8.11 5.82 21.11
C GLU A 122 -7.64 5.19 19.80
N VAL A 123 -7.44 3.87 19.84
CA VAL A 123 -7.51 3.04 18.64
C VAL A 123 -8.80 3.46 17.96
N SER A 124 -8.70 3.99 16.73
CA SER A 124 -9.84 4.44 15.94
C SER A 124 -10.95 3.42 16.10
N GLU A 125 -11.99 3.83 16.82
CA GLU A 125 -13.16 3.00 17.04
C GLU A 125 -13.58 2.43 15.69
N PRO A 126 -13.81 1.10 15.56
CA PRO A 126 -14.30 0.55 14.31
C PRO A 126 -15.52 1.38 13.90
N SER A 127 -15.66 1.70 12.60
CA SER A 127 -16.77 2.52 12.12
C SER A 127 -18.06 2.04 12.78
N TRP A 128 -18.97 2.93 13.17
CA TRP A 128 -20.19 2.54 13.91
C TRP A 128 -20.91 1.36 13.24
N LEU A 129 -20.79 1.24 11.91
CA LEU A 129 -21.26 0.15 11.07
C LEU A 129 -20.46 -1.14 11.28
N MET A 130 -19.12 -1.08 11.35
CA MET A 130 -18.25 -2.20 11.71
C MET A 130 -18.41 -2.64 13.18
N GLN A 131 -18.65 -1.72 14.12
CA GLN A 131 -19.01 -2.04 15.51
C GLN A 131 -20.42 -2.63 15.59
N MET A 132 -21.38 -2.09 14.85
CA MET A 132 -22.74 -2.62 14.79
C MET A 132 -22.74 -4.00 14.13
N LEU A 133 -22.02 -4.20 13.03
CA LEU A 133 -21.83 -5.51 12.39
C LEU A 133 -21.09 -6.47 13.32
N LYS A 134 -19.97 -6.07 13.91
CA LYS A 134 -19.23 -6.91 14.86
C LYS A 134 -20.12 -7.26 16.03
N ASN A 135 -20.77 -6.31 16.70
CA ASN A 135 -21.69 -6.60 17.82
C ASN A 135 -22.94 -7.37 17.39
N TYR A 136 -23.36 -7.25 16.12
CA TYR A 136 -24.44 -8.03 15.54
C TYR A 136 -24.02 -9.48 15.25
N PHE A 137 -22.78 -9.70 14.81
CA PHE A 137 -22.22 -11.01 14.46
C PHE A 137 -21.47 -11.70 15.62
N THR A 138 -21.02 -10.97 16.63
CA THR A 138 -20.23 -11.48 17.77
C THR A 138 -20.91 -11.25 19.12
N GLY A 139 -22.01 -10.49 19.17
CA GLY A 139 -22.74 -10.18 20.40
C GLY A 139 -24.14 -10.80 20.43
N GLY A 140 -24.44 -11.56 21.48
CA GLY A 140 -25.68 -12.33 21.62
C GLY A 140 -25.65 -13.64 20.82
N ASN A 141 -26.81 -14.31 20.72
CA ASN A 141 -26.91 -15.60 20.05
C ASN A 141 -26.96 -15.41 18.51
N LEU A 142 -25.78 -15.35 17.87
CA LEU A 142 -25.59 -15.21 16.41
C LEU A 142 -26.46 -16.20 15.62
N LEU A 143 -26.60 -17.42 16.14
CA LEU A 143 -27.38 -18.48 15.55
C LEU A 143 -28.89 -18.15 15.49
N VAL A 144 -29.44 -17.40 16.45
CA VAL A 144 -30.88 -17.03 16.49
C VAL A 144 -31.23 -15.96 15.47
N ARG A 145 -30.31 -15.02 15.21
CA ARG A 145 -30.51 -13.94 14.22
C ARG A 145 -30.43 -14.47 12.79
N ILE A 146 -29.46 -15.35 12.54
CA ILE A 146 -29.36 -16.09 11.28
C ILE A 146 -30.59 -17.00 11.11
N GLY A 147 -31.05 -17.64 12.20
CA GLY A 147 -32.28 -18.42 12.22
C GLY A 147 -33.54 -17.63 11.87
N GLY A 148 -33.71 -16.40 12.38
CA GLY A 148 -34.87 -15.56 12.07
C GLY A 148 -34.97 -15.12 10.61
N VAL A 149 -33.83 -14.86 9.96
CA VAL A 149 -33.77 -14.55 8.52
C VAL A 149 -34.07 -15.79 7.67
N ILE A 150 -33.46 -16.93 8.00
CA ILE A 150 -33.73 -18.21 7.34
C ILE A 150 -35.21 -18.59 7.49
N LEU A 151 -35.83 -18.30 8.64
CA LEU A 151 -37.25 -18.56 8.90
C LEU A 151 -38.18 -17.61 8.12
N PHE A 152 -37.83 -16.34 7.94
CA PHE A 152 -38.55 -15.42 7.03
C PHE A 152 -38.59 -15.95 5.60
N PHE A 153 -37.46 -16.43 5.06
CA PHE A 153 -37.41 -17.06 3.74
C PHE A 153 -38.18 -18.39 3.68
N GLY A 154 -38.09 -19.19 4.75
CA GLY A 154 -38.90 -20.40 4.89
C GLY A 154 -40.39 -20.12 4.81
N LEU A 155 -40.88 -19.07 5.49
CA LEU A 155 -42.28 -18.65 5.47
C LEU A 155 -42.71 -18.08 4.10
N ALA A 156 -41.84 -17.35 3.41
CA ALA A 156 -42.11 -16.86 2.06
C ALA A 156 -42.22 -18.01 1.04
N PHE A 157 -41.36 -19.03 1.14
CA PHE A 157 -41.45 -20.22 0.31
C PHE A 157 -42.66 -21.10 0.67
N LEU A 158 -43.05 -21.15 1.95
CA LEU A 158 -44.27 -21.81 2.39
C LEU A 158 -45.53 -21.15 1.81
N LEU A 159 -45.57 -19.81 1.76
CA LEU A 159 -46.65 -19.07 1.12
C LEU A 159 -46.80 -19.49 -0.35
N LYS A 160 -45.70 -19.48 -1.11
CA LYS A 160 -45.72 -19.92 -2.52
C LYS A 160 -46.20 -21.36 -2.67
N TYR A 161 -45.69 -22.26 -1.82
CA TYR A 161 -46.09 -23.67 -1.81
C TYR A 161 -47.60 -23.86 -1.56
N THR A 162 -48.17 -23.14 -0.57
CA THR A 162 -49.60 -23.26 -0.27
C THR A 162 -50.50 -22.72 -1.39
N VAL A 163 -50.03 -21.71 -2.15
CA VAL A 163 -50.73 -21.22 -3.34
C VAL A 163 -50.84 -22.32 -4.39
N GLU A 164 -49.76 -23.06 -4.62
CA GLU A 164 -49.67 -24.08 -5.67
C GLU A 164 -50.38 -25.39 -5.31
N HIS A 165 -50.62 -25.68 -4.01
CA HIS A 165 -51.00 -27.04 -3.57
C HIS A 165 -52.18 -27.15 -2.59
N THR A 166 -52.95 -26.07 -2.32
CA THR A 166 -54.15 -26.14 -1.46
C THR A 166 -55.42 -25.59 -2.13
N THR A 167 -56.61 -25.96 -1.61
CA THR A 167 -57.95 -25.68 -2.20
C THR A 167 -58.74 -24.54 -1.53
N ILE A 168 -58.22 -23.87 -0.49
CA ILE A 168 -58.90 -22.78 0.25
C ILE A 168 -59.09 -21.54 -0.65
N SER A 169 -60.17 -20.76 -0.54
CA SER A 169 -60.28 -19.51 -1.34
C SER A 169 -59.23 -18.47 -0.94
N ILE A 170 -58.79 -17.64 -1.89
CA ILE A 170 -57.61 -16.78 -1.71
C ILE A 170 -57.84 -15.67 -0.66
N GLU A 171 -59.06 -15.17 -0.55
CA GLU A 171 -59.47 -14.16 0.42
C GLU A 171 -59.27 -14.66 1.85
N PHE A 172 -59.73 -15.89 2.14
CA PHE A 172 -59.56 -16.50 3.46
C PHE A 172 -58.09 -16.76 3.79
N ARG A 173 -57.25 -17.12 2.80
CA ARG A 173 -55.80 -17.30 3.03
C ARG A 173 -55.12 -15.99 3.41
N LEU A 174 -55.41 -14.91 2.68
CA LEU A 174 -54.84 -13.58 2.94
C LEU A 174 -55.34 -13.00 4.26
N ILE A 175 -56.62 -13.17 4.59
CA ILE A 175 -57.19 -12.80 5.89
C ILE A 175 -56.53 -13.59 7.02
N SER A 176 -56.31 -14.90 6.86
CA SER A 176 -55.63 -15.73 7.86
C SER A 176 -54.19 -15.27 8.11
N LEU A 177 -53.48 -14.91 7.03
CA LEU A 177 -52.12 -14.38 7.12
C LEU A 177 -52.09 -12.99 7.76
N ALA A 178 -53.07 -12.12 7.46
CA ALA A 178 -53.22 -10.82 8.10
C ALA A 178 -53.51 -10.97 9.59
N LEU A 179 -54.39 -11.91 9.98
CA LEU A 179 -54.66 -12.23 11.38
C LEU A 179 -53.42 -12.76 12.10
N LEU A 180 -52.63 -13.62 11.45
CA LEU A 180 -51.35 -14.09 11.99
C LEU A 180 -50.35 -12.93 12.19
N ALA A 181 -50.30 -12.01 11.24
CA ALA A 181 -49.45 -10.82 11.33
C ALA A 181 -49.87 -9.89 12.48
N VAL A 182 -51.18 -9.67 12.64
CA VAL A 182 -51.74 -8.93 13.78
C VAL A 182 -51.44 -9.67 15.09
N ALA A 183 -51.53 -11.00 15.12
CA ALA A 183 -51.16 -11.79 16.28
C ALA A 183 -49.69 -11.61 16.65
N PHE A 184 -48.76 -11.56 15.68
CA PHE A 184 -47.36 -11.23 15.94
C PHE A 184 -47.16 -9.82 16.50
N ILE A 185 -47.91 -8.82 16.01
CA ILE A 185 -47.84 -7.45 16.54
C ILE A 185 -48.36 -7.41 17.98
N VAL A 186 -49.50 -8.06 18.28
CA VAL A 186 -50.10 -8.12 19.63
C VAL A 186 -49.22 -8.91 20.61
N LEU A 187 -48.70 -10.07 20.20
CA LEU A 187 -47.77 -10.86 21.00
C LEU A 187 -46.47 -10.09 21.24
N GLY A 188 -45.93 -9.44 20.22
CA GLY A 188 -44.76 -8.60 20.36
C GLY A 188 -45.00 -7.40 21.30
N TRP A 189 -46.20 -6.81 21.29
CA TRP A 189 -46.61 -5.78 22.26
C TRP A 189 -46.66 -6.30 23.70
N ARG A 190 -47.19 -7.52 23.90
CA ARG A 190 -47.17 -8.18 25.23
C ARG A 190 -45.77 -8.55 25.70
N LEU A 191 -44.88 -8.93 24.78
CA LEU A 191 -43.52 -9.37 25.07
C LEU A 191 -42.48 -8.22 25.06
N ARG A 192 -42.91 -6.96 24.97
CA ARG A 192 -42.03 -5.79 24.83
C ARG A 192 -41.08 -5.57 26.03
N GLU A 193 -41.43 -6.10 27.20
CA GLU A 193 -40.68 -5.94 28.46
C GLU A 193 -39.65 -7.08 28.70
N LYS A 194 -39.59 -8.10 27.83
CA LYS A 194 -38.60 -9.19 27.96
C LYS A 194 -37.23 -8.82 27.36
N GLU A 195 -36.16 -9.25 28.04
CA GLU A 195 -34.78 -9.07 27.58
C GLU A 195 -34.51 -9.76 26.22
N GLY A 196 -33.66 -9.15 25.39
CA GLY A 196 -33.26 -9.72 24.09
C GLY A 196 -34.03 -9.21 22.86
N ALA A 197 -34.81 -8.12 22.99
CA ALA A 197 -35.54 -7.47 21.89
C ALA A 197 -36.53 -8.37 21.12
N TYR A 198 -36.95 -9.50 21.71
CA TYR A 198 -37.91 -10.44 21.11
C TYR A 198 -39.21 -9.77 20.67
N GLY A 199 -39.78 -8.89 21.49
CA GLY A 199 -41.02 -8.18 21.19
C GLY A 199 -40.92 -7.27 19.96
N GLN A 200 -39.77 -6.61 19.77
CA GLN A 200 -39.53 -5.71 18.64
C GLN A 200 -39.32 -6.47 17.32
N ILE A 201 -38.63 -7.62 17.38
CA ILE A 201 -38.44 -8.49 16.20
C ILE A 201 -39.78 -9.09 15.76
N LEU A 202 -40.63 -9.53 16.71
CA LEU A 202 -41.96 -10.05 16.40
C LEU A 202 -42.89 -8.97 15.81
N GLN A 203 -42.88 -7.76 16.37
CA GLN A 203 -43.65 -6.63 15.83
C GLN A 203 -43.20 -6.26 14.42
N GLY A 204 -41.88 -6.18 14.20
CA GLY A 204 -41.30 -5.92 12.88
C GLY A 204 -41.67 -6.99 11.86
N LEU A 205 -41.62 -8.28 12.25
CA LEU A 205 -42.06 -9.40 11.42
C LEU A 205 -43.54 -9.29 11.08
N GLY A 206 -44.41 -8.96 12.04
CA GLY A 206 -45.83 -8.76 11.81
C GLY A 206 -46.12 -7.60 10.85
N VAL A 207 -45.42 -6.46 10.99
CA VAL A 207 -45.52 -5.33 10.05
C VAL A 207 -45.08 -5.73 8.64
N ALA A 208 -43.97 -6.48 8.51
CA ALA A 208 -43.49 -6.98 7.23
C ALA A 208 -44.48 -7.95 6.56
N VAL A 209 -45.10 -8.84 7.32
CA VAL A 209 -46.13 -9.76 6.80
C VAL A 209 -47.38 -8.99 6.36
N LEU A 210 -47.82 -7.94 7.08
CA LEU A 210 -48.93 -7.09 6.63
C LEU A 210 -48.65 -6.41 5.29
N TYR A 211 -47.42 -5.90 5.08
CA TYR A 211 -47.02 -5.37 3.78
C TYR A 211 -47.11 -6.42 2.66
N LEU A 212 -46.62 -7.63 2.92
CA LEU A 212 -46.69 -8.74 1.96
C LEU A 212 -48.14 -9.13 1.62
N VAL A 213 -49.05 -9.10 2.60
CA VAL A 213 -50.47 -9.41 2.37
C VAL A 213 -51.13 -8.34 1.50
N ILE A 214 -50.95 -7.05 1.82
CA ILE A 214 -51.55 -5.96 1.04
C ILE A 214 -50.94 -5.93 -0.38
N TYR A 215 -49.63 -6.18 -0.49
CA TYR A 215 -48.95 -6.28 -1.78
C TYR A 215 -49.47 -7.46 -2.61
N GLY A 216 -49.59 -8.64 -2.01
CA GLY A 216 -50.09 -9.82 -2.70
C GLY A 216 -51.53 -9.65 -3.15
N ALA A 217 -52.39 -9.11 -2.28
CA ALA A 217 -53.79 -8.83 -2.57
C ALA A 217 -53.96 -7.88 -3.77
N SER A 218 -53.08 -6.88 -3.92
CA SER A 218 -53.13 -5.95 -5.04
C SER A 218 -52.47 -6.49 -6.30
N LYS A 219 -51.20 -6.89 -6.24
CA LYS A 219 -50.39 -7.22 -7.43
C LYS A 219 -50.69 -8.59 -8.02
N PHE A 220 -50.88 -9.61 -7.19
CA PHE A 220 -51.00 -11.00 -7.66
C PHE A 220 -52.46 -11.47 -7.76
N TYR A 221 -53.34 -10.97 -6.88
CA TYR A 221 -54.72 -11.43 -6.81
C TYR A 221 -55.75 -10.39 -7.25
N THR A 222 -55.34 -9.16 -7.57
CA THR A 222 -56.19 -8.07 -8.06
C THR A 222 -57.42 -7.77 -7.19
N LEU A 223 -57.38 -8.15 -5.90
CA LEU A 223 -58.45 -7.95 -4.92
C LEU A 223 -58.53 -6.50 -4.44
N LEU A 224 -57.41 -5.77 -4.51
CA LEU A 224 -57.28 -4.37 -4.13
C LEU A 224 -56.72 -3.57 -5.31
N SER A 225 -57.33 -2.43 -5.60
CA SER A 225 -56.73 -1.47 -6.54
C SER A 225 -55.41 -0.93 -5.98
N LEU A 226 -54.51 -0.51 -6.88
CA LEU A 226 -53.21 0.04 -6.52
C LEU A 226 -53.33 1.25 -5.59
N GLU A 227 -54.32 2.12 -5.84
CA GLU A 227 -54.60 3.33 -5.06
C GLU A 227 -55.00 2.99 -3.63
N PHE A 228 -55.93 2.04 -3.45
CA PHE A 228 -56.35 1.59 -2.12
C PHE A 228 -55.21 0.86 -1.39
N ALA A 229 -54.37 0.11 -2.11
CA ALA A 229 -53.19 -0.52 -1.52
C ALA A 229 -52.20 0.52 -0.96
N PHE A 230 -51.95 1.62 -1.68
CA PHE A 230 -51.13 2.73 -1.19
C PHE A 230 -51.69 3.35 0.09
N VAL A 231 -53.00 3.60 0.15
CA VAL A 231 -53.65 4.15 1.34
C VAL A 231 -53.51 3.20 2.53
N TRP A 232 -53.84 1.92 2.37
CA TRP A 232 -53.70 0.93 3.46
C TRP A 232 -52.27 0.77 3.95
N MET A 233 -51.31 0.80 3.04
CA MET A 233 -49.90 0.73 3.40
C MET A 233 -49.45 2.00 4.13
N LEU A 234 -49.93 3.19 3.73
CA LEU A 234 -49.67 4.43 4.48
C LEU A 234 -50.27 4.37 5.89
N VAL A 235 -51.46 3.78 6.06
CA VAL A 235 -52.04 3.50 7.38
C VAL A 235 -51.14 2.59 8.21
N VAL A 236 -50.57 1.53 7.62
CA VAL A 236 -49.59 0.65 8.31
C VAL A 236 -48.35 1.44 8.74
N VAL A 237 -47.81 2.32 7.89
CA VAL A 237 -46.68 3.20 8.27
C VAL A 237 -47.05 4.08 9.45
N VAL A 238 -48.21 4.73 9.42
CA VAL A 238 -48.67 5.65 10.47
C VAL A 238 -48.86 4.91 11.79
N LEU A 239 -49.52 3.74 11.79
CA LEU A 239 -49.71 2.92 12.98
C LEU A 239 -48.38 2.38 13.53
N GLY A 240 -47.50 1.90 12.65
CA GLY A 240 -46.17 1.42 13.03
C GLY A 240 -45.29 2.55 13.61
N SER A 241 -45.35 3.74 13.00
CA SER A 241 -44.66 4.94 13.49
C SER A 241 -45.22 5.41 14.84
N PHE A 242 -46.54 5.34 15.04
CA PHE A 242 -47.18 5.63 16.32
C PHE A 242 -46.73 4.64 17.42
N LEU A 243 -46.71 3.34 17.12
CA LEU A 243 -46.20 2.32 18.04
C LEU A 243 -44.71 2.53 18.36
N ALA A 244 -43.93 2.97 17.38
CA ALA A 244 -42.51 3.25 17.55
C ALA A 244 -42.26 4.47 18.46
N LEU A 245 -43.03 5.55 18.29
CA LEU A 245 -42.99 6.73 19.17
C LEU A 245 -43.40 6.36 20.61
N LYS A 246 -44.49 5.59 20.78
CA LYS A 246 -44.96 5.12 22.10
C LYS A 246 -43.93 4.26 22.83
N GLN A 247 -43.22 3.39 22.11
CA GLN A 247 -42.22 2.47 22.70
C GLN A 247 -40.79 3.05 22.65
N SER A 248 -40.60 4.26 22.12
CA SER A 248 -39.27 4.82 21.78
C SER A 248 -38.36 3.83 21.04
N SER A 249 -38.94 3.06 20.10
CA SER A 249 -38.26 1.94 19.43
C SER A 249 -37.81 2.33 18.03
N LEU A 250 -36.51 2.60 17.88
CA LEU A 250 -35.89 2.88 16.58
C LEU A 250 -36.07 1.72 15.56
N PRO A 251 -35.84 0.44 15.89
CA PRO A 251 -36.03 -0.65 14.93
C PRO A 251 -37.44 -0.69 14.34
N LEU A 252 -38.47 -0.46 15.16
CA LEU A 252 -39.86 -0.47 14.71
C LEU A 252 -40.19 0.72 13.79
N ALA A 253 -39.68 1.91 14.12
CA ALA A 253 -39.81 3.09 13.26
C ALA A 253 -39.17 2.83 11.88
N LEU A 254 -37.97 2.22 11.88
CA LEU A 254 -37.26 1.87 10.66
C LEU A 254 -38.03 0.84 9.83
N PHE A 255 -38.48 -0.27 10.41
CA PHE A 255 -39.25 -1.28 9.66
C PHE A 255 -40.53 -0.70 9.04
N SER A 256 -41.24 0.14 9.80
CA SER A 256 -42.47 0.77 9.32
C SER A 256 -42.21 1.73 8.16
N THR A 257 -41.19 2.58 8.29
CA THR A 257 -40.84 3.62 7.32
C THR A 257 -40.20 3.03 6.06
N VAL A 258 -39.24 2.11 6.21
CA VAL A 258 -38.60 1.39 5.09
C VAL A 258 -39.64 0.61 4.28
N GLY A 259 -40.54 -0.10 4.98
CA GLY A 259 -41.65 -0.79 4.33
C GLY A 259 -42.49 0.16 3.48
N GLY A 260 -42.88 1.31 4.03
CA GLY A 260 -43.65 2.34 3.32
C GLY A 260 -42.96 2.88 2.07
N PHE A 261 -41.66 3.19 2.15
CA PHE A 261 -40.93 3.69 0.98
C PHE A 261 -40.77 2.66 -0.14
N LEU A 262 -40.68 1.37 0.21
CA LEU A 262 -40.57 0.28 -0.77
C LEU A 262 -41.88 0.00 -1.51
N VAL A 263 -43.01 0.47 -1.01
CA VAL A 263 -44.33 0.15 -1.57
C VAL A 263 -44.45 0.51 -3.05
N PRO A 264 -44.22 1.77 -3.50
CA PRO A 264 -44.34 2.10 -4.92
C PRO A 264 -43.35 1.34 -5.82
N ILE A 265 -42.19 0.95 -5.29
CA ILE A 265 -41.20 0.18 -6.03
C ILE A 265 -41.73 -1.24 -6.28
N LEU A 266 -42.31 -1.86 -5.27
CA LEU A 266 -42.87 -3.21 -5.37
C LEU A 266 -44.12 -3.24 -6.25
N THR A 267 -44.97 -2.21 -6.15
CA THR A 267 -46.25 -2.17 -6.85
C THR A 267 -46.15 -1.62 -8.28
N ALA A 268 -45.03 -0.99 -8.67
CA ALA A 268 -44.84 -0.34 -9.96
C ALA A 268 -45.30 -1.20 -11.16
N THR A 269 -46.14 -0.60 -12.01
CA THR A 269 -46.61 -1.17 -13.29
C THR A 269 -45.94 -0.53 -14.49
N GLY A 270 -45.11 0.51 -14.28
CA GLY A 270 -44.42 1.24 -15.33
C GLY A 270 -45.20 2.40 -15.96
N GLU A 271 -46.52 2.48 -15.75
CA GLU A 271 -47.43 3.50 -16.32
C GLU A 271 -47.90 4.58 -15.33
N GLY A 272 -47.39 4.57 -14.09
CA GLY A 272 -47.86 5.48 -13.03
C GLY A 272 -47.49 6.96 -13.23
N SER A 273 -48.41 7.85 -12.86
CA SER A 273 -48.18 9.30 -12.78
C SER A 273 -47.12 9.63 -11.72
N HIS A 274 -46.08 10.37 -12.10
CA HIS A 274 -45.02 10.83 -11.19
C HIS A 274 -45.54 11.75 -10.09
N VAL A 275 -46.59 12.53 -10.39
CA VAL A 275 -47.24 13.40 -9.41
C VAL A 275 -47.83 12.58 -8.26
N THR A 276 -48.48 11.45 -8.55
CA THR A 276 -49.04 10.56 -7.52
C THR A 276 -47.93 9.95 -6.66
N LEU A 277 -46.84 9.49 -7.30
CA LEU A 277 -45.70 8.88 -6.61
C LEU A 277 -45.00 9.88 -5.68
N PHE A 278 -44.70 11.08 -6.17
CA PHE A 278 -44.10 12.12 -5.35
C PHE A 278 -45.08 12.60 -4.27
N THR A 279 -46.37 12.74 -4.55
CA THR A 279 -47.35 13.07 -3.50
C THR A 279 -47.39 12.02 -2.38
N TYR A 280 -47.32 10.74 -2.71
CA TYR A 280 -47.23 9.65 -1.71
C TYR A 280 -45.97 9.80 -0.84
N TYR A 281 -44.81 10.02 -1.45
CA TYR A 281 -43.57 10.25 -0.70
C TYR A 281 -43.57 11.54 0.09
N PHE A 282 -44.24 12.59 -0.36
CA PHE A 282 -44.46 13.78 0.44
C PHE A 282 -45.12 13.43 1.78
N PHE A 283 -46.19 12.62 1.80
CA PHE A 283 -46.83 12.23 3.06
C PHE A 283 -45.94 11.34 3.95
N LEU A 284 -45.16 10.43 3.38
CA LEU A 284 -44.18 9.66 4.18
C LEU A 284 -43.10 10.57 4.78
N ASN A 285 -42.58 11.51 3.99
CA ASN A 285 -41.60 12.50 4.44
C ASN A 285 -42.19 13.46 5.49
N LEU A 286 -43.47 13.80 5.39
CA LEU A 286 -44.17 14.59 6.39
C LEU A 286 -44.23 13.84 7.74
N GLY A 287 -44.44 12.52 7.69
CA GLY A 287 -44.35 11.64 8.87
C GLY A 287 -42.96 11.67 9.52
N ILE A 288 -41.90 11.58 8.70
CA ILE A 288 -40.51 11.71 9.19
C ILE A 288 -40.25 13.10 9.77
N PHE A 289 -40.70 14.16 9.10
CA PHE A 289 -40.60 15.53 9.58
C PHE A 289 -41.27 15.71 10.94
N PHE A 290 -42.48 15.17 11.11
CA PHE A 290 -43.20 15.19 12.40
C PHE A 290 -42.47 14.39 13.48
N MET A 291 -41.93 13.20 13.14
CA MET A 291 -41.10 12.42 14.07
C MET A 291 -39.84 13.18 14.48
N ALA A 292 -39.16 13.85 13.54
CA ALA A 292 -37.99 14.69 13.81
C ALA A 292 -38.33 15.90 14.69
N TRP A 293 -39.56 16.41 14.59
CA TRP A 293 -40.09 17.43 15.51
C TRP A 293 -40.28 16.89 16.93
N GLN A 294 -40.42 15.58 17.14
CA GLN A 294 -40.58 15.03 18.49
C GLN A 294 -39.25 14.49 19.03
N GLN A 295 -38.61 13.57 18.31
CA GLN A 295 -37.36 12.89 18.69
C GLN A 295 -36.27 13.06 17.63
N ALA A 296 -35.02 13.19 18.08
CA ALA A 296 -33.85 13.36 17.22
C ALA A 296 -33.27 12.00 16.74
N TRP A 297 -34.09 11.15 16.11
CA TRP A 297 -33.61 9.89 15.54
C TRP A 297 -32.89 10.10 14.21
N ARG A 298 -31.59 10.33 14.27
CA ARG A 298 -30.74 10.56 13.08
C ARG A 298 -30.91 9.50 11.99
N VAL A 299 -30.89 8.21 12.37
CA VAL A 299 -30.96 7.08 11.43
C VAL A 299 -32.25 7.12 10.61
N LEU A 300 -33.37 7.51 11.24
CA LEU A 300 -34.66 7.61 10.56
C LEU A 300 -34.66 8.71 9.49
N ASN A 301 -34.09 9.87 9.80
CA ASN A 301 -33.98 10.98 8.85
C ASN A 301 -33.11 10.60 7.65
N ILE A 302 -32.00 9.90 7.89
CA ILE A 302 -31.11 9.41 6.82
C ILE A 302 -31.82 8.40 5.92
N VAL A 303 -32.60 7.49 6.50
CA VAL A 303 -33.37 6.50 5.73
C VAL A 303 -34.42 7.18 4.86
N GLY A 304 -35.17 8.13 5.40
CA GLY A 304 -36.12 8.93 4.62
C GLY A 304 -35.45 9.68 3.47
N PHE A 305 -34.32 10.35 3.77
CA PHE A 305 -33.54 11.09 2.80
C PHE A 305 -33.09 10.18 1.66
N LEU A 306 -32.53 9.01 2.02
CA LEU A 306 -32.02 8.04 1.06
C LEU A 306 -33.13 7.55 0.14
N PHE A 307 -34.26 7.07 0.66
CA PHE A 307 -35.34 6.59 -0.21
C PHE A 307 -35.91 7.70 -1.10
N THR A 308 -36.15 8.89 -0.53
CA THR A 308 -36.73 10.01 -1.28
C THR A 308 -35.83 10.41 -2.45
N PHE A 309 -34.55 10.63 -2.17
CA PHE A 309 -33.64 11.12 -3.20
C PHE A 309 -33.09 10.03 -4.11
N VAL A 310 -32.96 8.78 -3.67
CA VAL A 310 -32.65 7.66 -4.58
C VAL A 310 -33.76 7.53 -5.62
N ILE A 311 -35.02 7.61 -5.21
CA ILE A 311 -36.14 7.42 -6.14
C ILE A 311 -36.35 8.67 -6.99
N ALA A 312 -36.23 9.87 -6.43
CA ALA A 312 -36.23 11.10 -7.21
C ALA A 312 -35.11 11.10 -8.26
N THR A 313 -33.91 10.61 -7.91
CA THR A 313 -32.78 10.47 -8.84
C THR A 313 -33.03 9.40 -9.89
N SER A 314 -33.49 8.20 -9.50
CA SER A 314 -33.80 7.13 -10.46
C SER A 314 -34.86 7.58 -11.45
N TRP A 315 -35.92 8.25 -10.99
CA TRP A 315 -36.95 8.79 -11.86
C TRP A 315 -36.40 9.95 -12.72
N GLY A 316 -35.67 10.88 -12.12
CA GLY A 316 -35.07 12.03 -12.80
C GLY A 316 -34.07 11.65 -13.89
N VAL A 317 -33.28 10.60 -13.69
CA VAL A 317 -32.32 10.11 -14.68
C VAL A 317 -32.97 9.26 -15.77
N LEU A 318 -33.94 8.41 -15.41
CA LEU A 318 -34.49 7.42 -16.35
C LEU A 318 -35.73 7.89 -17.12
N ARG A 319 -36.46 8.90 -16.61
CA ARG A 319 -37.80 9.25 -17.13
C ARG A 319 -38.07 10.75 -17.29
N TYR A 320 -37.16 11.62 -16.85
CA TYR A 320 -37.37 13.06 -16.95
C TYR A 320 -37.42 13.54 -18.39
N GLN A 321 -38.35 14.47 -18.65
CA GLN A 321 -38.46 15.24 -19.88
C GLN A 321 -38.72 16.71 -19.50
N ALA A 322 -38.24 17.65 -20.33
CA ALA A 322 -38.33 19.08 -20.04
C ALA A 322 -39.79 19.55 -19.81
N GLU A 323 -40.77 18.89 -20.43
CA GLU A 323 -42.20 19.17 -20.26
C GLU A 323 -42.70 18.99 -18.82
N PHE A 324 -42.07 18.12 -18.04
CA PHE A 324 -42.45 17.87 -16.64
C PHE A 324 -41.83 18.85 -15.66
N PHE A 325 -40.98 19.79 -16.12
CA PHE A 325 -40.29 20.78 -15.28
C PHE A 325 -41.22 21.46 -14.27
N SER A 326 -42.37 21.96 -14.74
CA SER A 326 -43.35 22.69 -13.92
C SER A 326 -43.93 21.86 -12.77
N THR A 327 -43.99 20.53 -12.93
CA THR A 327 -44.52 19.61 -11.91
C THR A 327 -43.44 19.08 -10.96
N ILE A 328 -42.19 18.98 -11.40
CA ILE A 328 -41.10 18.36 -10.62
C ILE A 328 -40.34 19.38 -9.78
N GLU A 329 -40.06 20.55 -10.36
CA GLU A 329 -39.31 21.61 -9.69
C GLU A 329 -39.94 21.96 -8.30
N PRO A 330 -41.27 22.09 -8.16
CA PRO A 330 -41.88 22.31 -6.85
C PRO A 330 -41.62 21.18 -5.85
N PHE A 331 -41.64 19.90 -6.28
CA PHE A 331 -41.34 18.77 -5.40
C PHE A 331 -39.86 18.75 -4.99
N LEU A 332 -38.94 19.04 -5.92
CA LEU A 332 -37.50 19.08 -5.64
C LEU A 332 -37.18 20.19 -4.61
N ILE A 333 -37.72 21.39 -4.81
CA ILE A 333 -37.62 22.50 -3.86
C ILE A 333 -38.27 22.14 -2.52
N LEU A 334 -39.46 21.54 -2.53
CA LEU A 334 -40.17 21.14 -1.32
C LEU A 334 -39.35 20.14 -0.49
N TYR A 335 -38.84 19.07 -1.12
CA TYR A 335 -38.01 18.08 -0.41
C TYR A 335 -36.69 18.69 0.06
N PHE A 336 -36.07 19.57 -0.74
CA PHE A 336 -34.90 20.32 -0.31
C PHE A 336 -35.19 21.12 0.97
N LEU A 337 -36.26 21.91 0.98
CA LEU A 337 -36.64 22.71 2.14
C LEU A 337 -37.03 21.85 3.36
N MET A 338 -37.73 20.74 3.16
CA MET A 338 -38.09 19.80 4.24
C MET A 338 -36.84 19.22 4.90
N TYR A 339 -35.90 18.67 4.11
CA TYR A 339 -34.68 18.07 4.66
C TYR A 339 -33.70 19.11 5.22
N LEU A 340 -33.68 20.32 4.65
CA LEU A 340 -32.95 21.46 5.22
C LEU A 340 -33.53 21.86 6.57
N ALA A 341 -34.86 21.93 6.69
CA ALA A 341 -35.56 22.19 7.94
C ALA A 341 -35.32 21.07 8.97
N ILE A 342 -35.36 19.78 8.57
CA ILE A 342 -35.02 18.64 9.44
C ILE A 342 -33.59 18.79 9.97
N THR A 343 -32.64 19.19 9.12
CA THR A 343 -31.24 19.42 9.54
C THR A 343 -31.14 20.50 10.62
N VAL A 344 -31.88 21.61 10.45
CA VAL A 344 -31.94 22.71 11.42
C VAL A 344 -32.65 22.28 12.71
N LEU A 345 -33.80 21.60 12.61
CA LEU A 345 -34.58 21.10 13.76
C LEU A 345 -33.80 20.07 14.59
N PHE A 346 -33.10 19.16 13.92
CA PHE A 346 -32.23 18.17 14.55
C PHE A 346 -31.12 18.86 15.35
N SER A 347 -30.45 19.84 14.75
CA SER A 347 -29.38 20.60 15.42
C SER A 347 -29.88 21.39 16.63
N ARG A 348 -31.12 21.91 16.58
CA ARG A 348 -31.75 22.61 17.71
C ARG A 348 -32.11 21.68 18.87
N LYS A 349 -32.51 20.43 18.58
CA LYS A 349 -32.96 19.46 19.59
C LYS A 349 -31.84 18.57 20.14
N SER A 350 -30.72 18.46 19.44
CA SER A 350 -29.60 17.63 19.87
C SER A 350 -28.95 18.18 21.13
N THR A 351 -28.87 17.36 22.18
CA THR A 351 -28.32 17.75 23.50
C THR A 351 -26.81 17.98 23.49
N ASN A 352 -26.09 17.48 22.48
CA ASN A 352 -24.62 17.53 22.42
C ASN A 352 -24.10 18.50 21.35
N HIS A 353 -24.92 19.44 20.87
CA HIS A 353 -24.62 20.29 19.71
C HIS A 353 -24.16 19.50 18.47
N LEU A 354 -24.57 18.23 18.35
CA LEU A 354 -24.23 17.39 17.20
C LEU A 354 -25.03 17.86 15.98
N ILE A 355 -24.35 17.90 14.84
CA ILE A 355 -24.95 18.20 13.55
C ILE A 355 -25.16 16.89 12.81
N ASP A 356 -26.27 16.76 12.11
CA ASP A 356 -26.42 15.69 11.13
C ASP A 356 -25.61 16.02 9.88
N GLY A 357 -24.31 15.73 9.92
CA GLY A 357 -23.40 15.97 8.80
C GLY A 357 -23.85 15.26 7.51
N THR A 358 -24.54 14.13 7.63
CA THR A 358 -25.03 13.38 6.47
C THR A 358 -26.07 14.19 5.70
N LEU A 359 -27.03 14.80 6.39
CA LEU A 359 -28.03 15.65 5.73
C LEU A 359 -27.47 17.01 5.34
N LEU A 360 -26.65 17.62 6.20
CA LEU A 360 -26.08 18.94 5.94
C LEU A 360 -25.26 18.98 4.64
N PHE A 361 -24.42 17.97 4.40
CA PHE A 361 -23.59 17.89 3.20
C PHE A 361 -24.22 17.03 2.10
N GLY A 362 -24.97 15.98 2.45
CA GLY A 362 -25.60 15.09 1.47
C GLY A 362 -26.75 15.76 0.73
N LEU A 363 -27.52 16.64 1.38
CA LEU A 363 -28.62 17.34 0.75
C LEU A 363 -28.18 18.19 -0.45
N PRO A 364 -27.26 19.17 -0.32
CA PRO A 364 -26.78 19.93 -1.46
C PRO A 364 -26.06 19.05 -2.49
N ALA A 365 -25.35 18.00 -2.05
CA ALA A 365 -24.63 17.09 -2.93
C ALA A 365 -25.55 16.27 -3.87
N VAL A 366 -26.79 16.02 -3.47
CA VAL A 366 -27.78 15.30 -4.30
C VAL A 366 -28.71 16.25 -5.03
N VAL A 367 -29.19 17.31 -4.36
CA VAL A 367 -30.14 18.25 -4.94
C VAL A 367 -29.51 19.09 -6.05
N PHE A 368 -28.26 19.53 -5.90
CA PHE A 368 -27.64 20.37 -6.94
C PHE A 368 -27.45 19.65 -8.29
N PRO A 369 -26.93 18.41 -8.35
CA PRO A 369 -26.91 17.66 -9.60
C PRO A 369 -28.30 17.44 -10.22
N LEU A 370 -29.32 17.14 -9.39
CA LEU A 370 -30.70 17.02 -9.88
C LEU A 370 -31.22 18.35 -10.43
N GLN A 371 -30.91 19.47 -9.77
CA GLN A 371 -31.24 20.81 -10.26
C GLN A 371 -30.60 21.05 -11.63
N ILE A 372 -29.30 20.80 -11.77
CA ILE A 372 -28.57 20.95 -13.04
C ILE A 372 -29.23 20.12 -14.14
N GLN A 373 -29.61 18.88 -13.85
CA GLN A 373 -30.26 18.01 -14.82
C GLN A 373 -31.63 18.55 -15.25
N VAL A 374 -32.45 18.98 -14.30
CA VAL A 374 -33.80 19.52 -14.54
C VAL A 374 -33.73 20.86 -15.28
N THR A 375 -32.72 21.70 -15.00
CA THR A 375 -32.53 22.99 -15.67
C THR A 375 -31.60 22.94 -16.88
N SER A 376 -31.20 21.74 -17.35
CA SER A 376 -30.20 21.58 -18.42
C SER A 376 -30.61 22.23 -19.75
N HIS A 377 -31.90 22.48 -19.95
CA HIS A 377 -32.46 23.16 -21.12
C HIS A 377 -32.29 24.70 -21.10
N LEU A 378 -31.82 25.28 -19.99
CA LEU A 378 -31.61 26.71 -19.82
C LEU A 378 -30.11 27.04 -19.80
N GLU A 379 -29.69 27.96 -20.66
CA GLU A 379 -28.31 28.43 -20.73
C GLU A 379 -27.86 29.04 -19.39
N TYR A 380 -26.68 28.64 -18.90
CA TYR A 380 -26.11 29.05 -17.62
C TYR A 380 -26.92 28.74 -16.35
N ALA A 381 -28.03 27.98 -16.43
CA ALA A 381 -28.87 27.71 -15.26
C ALA A 381 -28.16 26.95 -14.13
N GLY A 382 -27.17 26.12 -14.45
CA GLY A 382 -26.28 25.50 -13.45
C GLY A 382 -25.48 26.54 -12.64
N GLY A 383 -24.95 27.56 -13.33
CA GLY A 383 -24.24 28.68 -12.70
C GLY A 383 -25.17 29.54 -11.82
N TYR A 384 -26.36 29.88 -12.32
CA TYR A 384 -27.36 30.62 -11.54
C TYR A 384 -27.85 29.82 -10.32
N SER A 385 -28.06 28.52 -10.45
CA SER A 385 -28.46 27.64 -9.34
C SER A 385 -27.38 27.53 -8.28
N ALA A 386 -26.10 27.44 -8.67
CA ALA A 386 -24.97 27.45 -7.76
C ALA A 386 -24.90 28.79 -7.00
N VAL A 387 -25.03 29.92 -7.70
CA VAL A 387 -25.06 31.25 -7.09
C VAL A 387 -26.24 31.40 -6.12
N ALA A 388 -27.43 30.92 -6.50
CA ALA A 388 -28.63 30.96 -5.64
C ALA A 388 -28.44 30.15 -4.35
N MET A 389 -27.88 28.94 -4.43
CA MET A 389 -27.52 28.15 -3.25
C MET A 389 -26.41 28.81 -2.43
N GLY A 390 -25.41 29.40 -3.08
CA GLY A 390 -24.36 30.19 -2.44
C GLY A 390 -24.94 31.29 -1.55
N PHE A 391 -25.85 32.09 -2.10
CA PHE A 391 -26.58 33.11 -1.36
C PHE A 391 -27.47 32.54 -0.26
N LEU A 392 -28.24 31.49 -0.53
CA LEU A 392 -29.15 30.86 0.44
C LEU A 392 -28.39 30.39 1.69
N TYR A 393 -27.26 29.70 1.52
CA TYR A 393 -26.48 29.20 2.65
C TYR A 393 -25.77 30.32 3.43
N VAL A 394 -25.23 31.33 2.75
CA VAL A 394 -24.69 32.53 3.44
C VAL A 394 -25.80 33.27 4.20
N PHE A 395 -26.99 33.38 3.61
CA PHE A 395 -28.15 34.02 4.22
C PHE A 395 -28.61 33.26 5.47
N LEU A 396 -28.75 31.94 5.40
CA LEU A 396 -29.10 31.10 6.56
C LEU A 396 -28.07 31.20 7.67
N SER A 397 -26.77 31.18 7.33
CA SER A 397 -25.69 31.40 8.30
C SER A 397 -25.84 32.73 9.05
N LYS A 398 -26.27 33.80 8.36
CA LYS A 398 -26.51 35.11 8.97
C LYS A 398 -27.79 35.17 9.80
N VAL A 399 -28.92 34.66 9.29
CA VAL A 399 -30.25 34.77 9.95
C VAL A 399 -30.38 33.86 11.17
N LEU A 400 -29.75 32.69 11.15
CA LEU A 400 -29.77 31.76 12.26
C LEU A 400 -28.73 32.11 13.34
N LYS A 401 -27.82 33.04 13.05
CA LYS A 401 -26.85 33.57 14.02
C LYS A 401 -27.59 34.21 15.19
N GLY A 402 -27.34 33.71 16.40
CA GLY A 402 -28.01 34.15 17.63
C GLY A 402 -29.36 33.48 17.91
N LYS A 403 -29.95 32.74 16.95
CA LYS A 403 -31.15 31.90 17.17
C LYS A 403 -30.81 30.45 17.48
N ILE A 404 -29.64 29.99 17.04
CA ILE A 404 -29.12 28.64 17.26
C ILE A 404 -27.76 28.77 17.91
N GLU A 405 -27.54 28.07 19.02
CA GLU A 405 -26.27 28.08 19.75
C GLU A 405 -25.16 27.29 19.02
N ASN A 406 -25.54 26.41 18.09
CA ASN A 406 -24.62 25.59 17.32
C ASN A 406 -23.82 26.41 16.28
N THR A 407 -22.70 26.98 16.71
CA THR A 407 -21.79 27.75 15.86
C THR A 407 -21.21 26.95 14.71
N LEU A 408 -21.07 25.63 14.87
CA LEU A 408 -20.52 24.75 13.85
C LEU A 408 -21.47 24.68 12.64
N LEU A 409 -22.80 24.62 12.86
CA LEU A 409 -23.79 24.61 11.78
C LEU A 409 -23.73 25.92 10.96
N LEU A 410 -23.61 27.05 11.65
CA LEU A 410 -23.52 28.37 11.02
C LEU A 410 -22.24 28.51 10.19
N GLN A 411 -21.11 28.01 10.70
CA GLN A 411 -19.84 27.97 9.97
C GLN A 411 -19.92 27.07 8.74
N SER A 412 -20.57 25.90 8.86
CA SER A 412 -20.76 25.00 7.73
C SER A 412 -21.66 25.58 6.65
N PHE A 413 -22.74 26.29 7.01
CA PHE A 413 -23.55 27.01 6.02
C PHE A 413 -22.74 28.11 5.32
N PHE A 414 -21.93 28.88 6.05
CA PHE A 414 -21.07 29.87 5.40
C PHE A 414 -20.06 29.21 4.43
N ALA A 415 -19.44 28.10 4.84
CA ALA A 415 -18.49 27.36 4.01
C ALA A 415 -19.16 26.76 2.75
N LEU A 416 -20.36 26.19 2.87
CA LEU A 416 -21.16 25.73 1.73
C LEU A 416 -21.48 26.88 0.77
N GLY A 417 -21.74 28.07 1.30
CA GLY A 417 -21.93 29.28 0.50
C GLY A 417 -20.74 29.62 -0.39
N VAL A 418 -19.53 29.67 0.20
CA VAL A 418 -18.28 29.90 -0.54
C VAL A 418 -18.03 28.80 -1.56
N LEU A 419 -18.23 27.53 -1.18
CA LEU A 419 -18.10 26.38 -2.06
C LEU A 419 -18.94 26.54 -3.34
N PHE A 420 -20.22 26.92 -3.18
CA PHE A 420 -21.12 27.10 -4.31
C PHE A 420 -20.73 28.27 -5.23
N PHE A 421 -20.10 29.32 -4.70
CA PHE A 421 -19.52 30.37 -5.55
C PHE A 421 -18.33 29.87 -6.37
N THR A 422 -17.43 29.07 -5.78
CA THR A 422 -16.32 28.44 -6.52
C THR A 422 -16.83 27.47 -7.60
N VAL A 423 -17.90 26.72 -7.29
CA VAL A 423 -18.57 25.81 -8.25
C VAL A 423 -19.25 26.56 -9.38
N ALA A 424 -19.65 27.83 -9.20
CA ALA A 424 -20.28 28.61 -10.27
C ALA A 424 -19.31 28.94 -11.42
N ILE A 425 -18.01 29.12 -11.14
CA ILE A 425 -16.97 29.50 -12.13
C ILE A 425 -16.95 28.57 -13.36
N PRO A 426 -16.82 27.23 -13.24
CA PRO A 426 -16.80 26.33 -14.40
C PRO A 426 -18.11 26.31 -15.20
N TYR A 427 -19.23 26.78 -14.64
CA TYR A 427 -20.47 26.92 -15.39
C TYR A 427 -20.54 28.22 -16.19
N PHE A 428 -19.63 29.17 -15.95
CA PHE A 428 -19.52 30.44 -16.69
C PHE A 428 -18.31 30.52 -17.62
N PHE A 429 -17.20 29.81 -17.33
CA PHE A 429 -15.93 29.94 -18.05
C PHE A 429 -15.37 28.61 -18.56
N ASP A 430 -14.57 28.67 -19.63
CA ASP A 430 -13.86 27.50 -20.19
C ASP A 430 -12.84 26.90 -19.20
N ALA A 431 -12.45 25.64 -19.43
CA ALA A 431 -11.57 24.89 -18.53
C ALA A 431 -10.18 25.55 -18.32
N ASN A 432 -9.60 26.18 -19.34
CA ASN A 432 -8.29 26.86 -19.24
C ASN A 432 -8.34 28.04 -18.28
N ILE A 433 -9.37 28.88 -18.45
CA ILE A 433 -9.58 30.10 -17.65
C ILE A 433 -10.00 29.69 -16.23
N THR A 434 -10.91 28.71 -16.12
CA THR A 434 -11.34 28.15 -14.83
C THR A 434 -10.14 27.63 -14.03
N ALA A 435 -9.24 26.85 -14.65
CA ALA A 435 -8.05 26.34 -13.98
C ALA A 435 -7.13 27.49 -13.53
N ALA A 436 -6.87 28.49 -14.37
CA ALA A 436 -6.04 29.63 -13.99
C ALA A 436 -6.66 30.46 -12.84
N ILE A 437 -7.97 30.71 -12.88
CA ILE A 437 -8.70 31.42 -11.81
C ILE A 437 -8.68 30.61 -10.52
N TRP A 438 -8.92 29.29 -10.56
CA TRP A 438 -8.81 28.43 -9.40
C TRP A 438 -7.40 28.41 -8.81
N ALA A 439 -6.34 28.39 -9.63
CA ALA A 439 -4.96 28.49 -9.11
C ALA A 439 -4.74 29.79 -8.34
N MET A 440 -5.24 30.90 -8.90
CA MET A 440 -5.15 32.22 -8.28
C MET A 440 -5.97 32.26 -6.98
N GLU A 441 -7.23 31.85 -7.01
CA GLU A 441 -8.14 31.76 -5.85
C GLU A 441 -7.52 30.91 -4.73
N SER A 442 -7.05 29.71 -5.07
CA SER A 442 -6.33 28.83 -4.14
C SER A 442 -5.14 29.50 -3.50
N SER A 443 -4.27 30.15 -4.27
CA SER A 443 -3.08 30.82 -3.72
C SER A 443 -3.45 31.94 -2.73
N ALA A 444 -4.55 32.65 -2.99
CA ALA A 444 -5.10 33.67 -2.10
C ALA A 444 -5.72 33.07 -0.82
N ILE A 445 -6.46 31.96 -0.93
CA ILE A 445 -7.02 31.26 0.23
C ILE A 445 -5.91 30.63 1.08
N ILE A 446 -4.82 30.11 0.48
CA ILE A 446 -3.64 29.63 1.20
C ILE A 446 -3.03 30.78 2.02
N TRP A 447 -2.84 31.95 1.42
CA TRP A 447 -2.36 33.12 2.13
C TRP A 447 -3.28 33.56 3.29
N LEU A 448 -4.60 33.62 3.06
CA LEU A 448 -5.56 34.01 4.07
C LEU A 448 -5.67 32.99 5.22
N SER A 449 -5.67 31.70 4.89
CA SER A 449 -5.77 30.61 5.86
C SER A 449 -4.52 30.53 6.75
N LEU A 450 -3.34 30.82 6.21
CA LEU A 450 -2.10 30.96 6.99
C LEU A 450 -2.17 32.14 7.96
N LYS A 451 -2.69 33.30 7.52
CA LYS A 451 -2.93 34.46 8.41
C LYS A 451 -3.92 34.16 9.54
N GLN A 452 -4.99 33.43 9.23
CA GLN A 452 -6.04 33.08 10.19
C GLN A 452 -5.75 31.82 11.00
N LYS A 453 -4.62 31.14 10.76
CA LYS A 453 -4.24 29.86 11.37
C LYS A 453 -5.31 28.76 11.23
N ARG A 454 -6.03 28.75 10.10
CA ARG A 454 -7.11 27.79 9.79
C ARG A 454 -6.58 26.65 8.91
N VAL A 455 -6.02 25.63 9.54
CA VAL A 455 -5.34 24.49 8.88
C VAL A 455 -6.26 23.75 7.88
N PHE A 456 -7.51 23.50 8.24
CA PHE A 456 -8.45 22.79 7.36
C PHE A 456 -8.74 23.53 6.05
N VAL A 457 -8.94 24.85 6.13
CA VAL A 457 -9.20 25.71 4.95
C VAL A 457 -7.98 25.76 4.05
N ARG A 458 -6.78 25.75 4.64
CA ARG A 458 -5.52 25.68 3.90
C ARG A 458 -5.44 24.40 3.06
N TYR A 459 -5.71 23.23 3.64
CA TYR A 459 -5.65 21.96 2.90
C TYR A 459 -6.65 21.90 1.74
N ILE A 460 -7.84 22.47 1.89
CA ILE A 460 -8.82 22.56 0.78
C ILE A 460 -8.27 23.45 -0.34
N ALA A 461 -7.68 24.60 0.01
CA ALA A 461 -7.10 25.51 -0.99
C ALA A 461 -5.88 24.91 -1.70
N GLU A 462 -5.05 24.18 -0.96
CA GLU A 462 -3.93 23.40 -1.49
C GLU A 462 -4.44 22.32 -2.46
N LEU A 463 -5.47 21.55 -2.09
CA LEU A 463 -6.11 20.56 -2.96
C LEU A 463 -6.65 21.19 -4.24
N LEU A 464 -7.35 22.33 -4.13
CA LEU A 464 -7.86 23.06 -5.29
C LEU A 464 -6.72 23.55 -6.19
N LEU A 465 -5.57 23.93 -5.61
CA LEU A 465 -4.37 24.31 -6.39
C LEU A 465 -3.81 23.11 -7.17
N PHE A 466 -3.74 21.93 -6.53
CA PHE A 466 -3.33 20.70 -7.22
C PHE A 466 -4.27 20.35 -8.38
N ILE A 467 -5.59 20.43 -8.15
CA ILE A 467 -6.60 20.17 -9.19
C ILE A 467 -6.45 21.16 -10.33
N SER A 468 -6.26 22.45 -10.03
CA SER A 468 -6.03 23.48 -11.03
C SER A 468 -4.81 23.20 -11.89
N ILE A 469 -3.66 22.83 -11.30
CA ILE A 469 -2.44 22.47 -12.04
C ILE A 469 -2.71 21.29 -12.98
N GLY A 470 -3.35 20.22 -12.46
CA GLY A 470 -3.67 19.03 -13.23
C GLY A 470 -4.61 19.34 -14.39
N LEU A 471 -5.69 20.07 -14.13
CA LEU A 471 -6.67 20.49 -15.13
C LEU A 471 -6.02 21.36 -16.22
N TYR A 472 -5.15 22.29 -15.83
CA TYR A 472 -4.44 23.13 -16.79
C TYR A 472 -3.53 22.29 -17.70
N ILE A 473 -2.78 21.34 -17.14
CA ILE A 473 -1.92 20.44 -17.94
C ILE A 473 -2.76 19.60 -18.91
N ILE A 474 -3.85 18.97 -18.42
CA ILE A 474 -4.71 18.09 -19.23
C ILE A 474 -5.29 18.85 -20.42
N THR A 475 -5.78 20.07 -20.18
CA THR A 475 -6.38 20.90 -21.23
C THR A 475 -5.39 21.38 -22.30
N GLN A 476 -4.08 21.36 -22.01
CA GLN A 476 -3.06 21.77 -23.00
C GLN A 476 -2.47 20.61 -23.80
N LEU A 477 -2.72 19.35 -23.45
CA LEU A 477 -2.13 18.19 -24.17
C LEU A 477 -2.51 18.13 -25.65
N GLU A 478 -3.66 18.71 -26.04
CA GLU A 478 -4.21 18.65 -27.39
C GLU A 478 -4.13 19.99 -28.15
N ASN A 479 -3.74 21.07 -27.47
CA ASN A 479 -3.79 22.42 -28.02
C ASN A 479 -2.41 22.91 -28.49
N SER A 480 -2.35 23.51 -29.68
CA SER A 480 -1.12 24.15 -30.16
C SER A 480 -0.79 25.38 -29.33
N MET A 481 0.49 25.52 -28.96
CA MET A 481 0.96 26.61 -28.10
C MET A 481 0.65 28.00 -28.69
N ASN A 482 -0.11 28.81 -27.95
CA ASN A 482 -0.42 30.20 -28.28
C ASN A 482 -0.11 31.13 -27.08
N PHE A 483 -0.20 32.44 -27.30
CA PHE A 483 0.14 33.42 -26.25
C PHE A 483 -0.76 33.31 -25.01
N SER A 484 -2.07 33.10 -25.18
CA SER A 484 -3.03 32.93 -24.07
C SER A 484 -2.71 31.69 -23.22
N ILE A 485 -2.32 30.59 -23.85
CA ILE A 485 -1.91 29.34 -23.19
C ILE A 485 -0.58 29.54 -22.47
N TYR A 486 0.38 30.26 -23.06
CA TYR A 486 1.62 30.63 -22.38
C TYR A 486 1.35 31.48 -21.13
N LEU A 487 0.46 32.48 -21.23
CA LEU A 487 0.05 33.29 -20.09
C LEU A 487 -0.59 32.47 -18.98
N GLY A 488 -1.44 31.50 -19.31
CA GLY A 488 -2.01 30.61 -18.29
C GLY A 488 -0.95 29.70 -17.64
N TYR A 489 0.05 29.21 -18.38
CA TYR A 489 1.21 28.51 -17.80
C TYR A 489 1.95 29.43 -16.81
N MET A 490 2.15 30.70 -17.17
CA MET A 490 2.79 31.66 -16.27
C MET A 490 1.94 31.96 -15.03
N ILE A 491 0.62 32.12 -15.15
CA ILE A 491 -0.28 32.33 -14.01
C ILE A 491 -0.20 31.13 -13.05
N VAL A 492 -0.22 29.90 -13.57
CA VAL A 492 -0.13 28.68 -12.75
C VAL A 492 1.26 28.55 -12.11
N VAL A 493 2.35 28.82 -12.85
CA VAL A 493 3.73 28.81 -12.31
C VAL A 493 3.90 29.85 -11.21
N LEU A 494 3.36 31.06 -11.41
CA LEU A 494 3.44 32.15 -10.42
C LEU A 494 2.57 31.87 -9.19
N ALA A 495 1.35 31.37 -9.37
CA ALA A 495 0.45 31.01 -8.26
C ALA A 495 1.05 29.89 -7.40
N THR A 496 1.64 28.88 -8.04
CA THR A 496 2.33 27.77 -7.34
C THR A 496 3.62 28.19 -6.67
N PHE A 497 4.42 29.04 -7.33
CA PHE A 497 5.63 29.62 -6.73
C PHE A 497 5.29 30.51 -5.53
N PHE A 498 4.25 31.35 -5.64
CA PHE A 498 3.76 32.20 -4.56
C PHE A 498 3.24 31.36 -3.39
N ALA A 499 2.47 30.31 -3.65
CA ALA A 499 2.02 29.38 -2.61
C ALA A 499 3.23 28.73 -1.89
N ALA A 500 4.22 28.25 -2.65
CA ALA A 500 5.45 27.67 -2.08
C ALA A 500 6.22 28.66 -1.19
N TYR A 501 6.33 29.92 -1.64
CA TYR A 501 6.96 30.99 -0.87
C TYR A 501 6.20 31.30 0.43
N GLN A 502 4.86 31.42 0.37
CA GLN A 502 4.06 31.73 1.56
C GLN A 502 4.06 30.60 2.58
N LEU A 503 4.06 29.35 2.12
CA LEU A 503 4.18 28.19 2.99
C LEU A 503 5.57 28.14 3.64
N GLU A 504 6.67 28.43 2.92
CA GLU A 504 8.00 28.44 3.54
C GLU A 504 8.17 29.57 4.54
N LYS A 505 7.66 30.77 4.23
CA LYS A 505 7.74 31.91 5.17
C LYS A 505 7.04 31.62 6.49
N ASN A 506 5.99 30.80 6.48
CA ASN A 506 5.20 30.42 7.66
C ASN A 506 5.51 29.00 8.15
N LYS A 507 6.66 28.43 7.78
CA LYS A 507 7.05 27.03 8.08
C LYS A 507 7.05 26.69 9.57
N GLU A 508 7.28 27.67 10.44
CA GLU A 508 7.24 27.48 11.89
C GLU A 508 5.83 27.07 12.40
N TYR A 509 4.78 27.47 11.68
CA TYR A 509 3.40 27.09 11.95
C TYR A 509 2.98 25.78 11.25
N LEU A 510 3.85 25.17 10.45
CA LEU A 510 3.62 23.96 9.67
C LEU A 510 4.38 22.79 10.32
N SER A 511 3.81 22.21 11.39
CA SER A 511 4.44 21.07 12.09
C SER A 511 4.39 19.77 11.27
N ALA A 512 3.24 19.43 10.69
CA ALA A 512 3.04 18.23 9.88
C ALA A 512 3.43 18.43 8.39
N ASP A 513 3.30 19.66 7.87
CA ASP A 513 3.35 19.93 6.42
C ASP A 513 4.63 20.65 5.97
N ARG A 514 5.71 20.42 6.71
CA ARG A 514 7.02 21.07 6.49
C ARG A 514 7.56 20.90 5.06
N TYR A 515 7.06 19.90 4.34
CA TYR A 515 7.48 19.54 2.98
C TYR A 515 6.62 20.17 1.87
N LEU A 516 5.42 20.69 2.17
CA LEU A 516 4.55 21.32 1.16
C LEU A 516 5.20 22.46 0.37
N PRO A 517 6.03 23.34 0.97
CA PRO A 517 6.77 24.34 0.19
C PRO A 517 7.63 23.71 -0.90
N VAL A 518 8.28 22.58 -0.60
CA VAL A 518 9.10 21.83 -1.56
C VAL A 518 8.24 21.21 -2.65
N VAL A 519 7.07 20.67 -2.31
CA VAL A 519 6.13 20.07 -3.28
C VAL A 519 5.64 21.12 -4.28
N PHE A 520 5.11 22.25 -3.81
CA PHE A 520 4.62 23.30 -4.70
C PHE A 520 5.74 23.94 -5.52
N LEU A 521 6.93 24.08 -4.96
CA LEU A 521 8.09 24.57 -5.72
C LEU A 521 8.53 23.57 -6.80
N SER A 522 8.49 22.27 -6.49
CA SER A 522 8.79 21.20 -7.46
C SER A 522 7.73 21.14 -8.57
N LEU A 523 6.46 21.33 -8.24
CA LEU A 523 5.37 21.43 -9.22
C LEU A 523 5.52 22.67 -10.10
N SER A 524 5.89 23.81 -9.52
CA SER A 524 6.18 25.03 -10.29
C SER A 524 7.31 24.78 -11.30
N PHE A 525 8.39 24.12 -10.87
CA PHE A 525 9.48 23.72 -11.77
C PHE A 525 9.04 22.72 -12.84
N PHE A 526 8.18 21.77 -12.49
CA PHE A 526 7.64 20.79 -13.44
C PHE A 526 6.76 21.46 -14.51
N VAL A 527 5.83 22.33 -14.11
CA VAL A 527 4.99 23.10 -15.04
C VAL A 527 5.85 23.99 -15.93
N TRP A 528 6.91 24.58 -15.38
CA TRP A 528 7.90 25.31 -16.16
C TRP A 528 8.63 24.41 -17.17
N MET A 529 9.09 23.22 -16.78
CA MET A 529 9.72 22.25 -17.68
C MET A 529 8.76 21.78 -18.79
N LEU A 530 7.47 21.60 -18.50
CA LEU A 530 6.45 21.33 -19.51
C LEU A 530 6.36 22.50 -20.50
N SER A 531 6.34 23.74 -20.02
CA SER A 531 6.36 24.89 -20.92
C SER A 531 7.60 24.93 -21.82
N VAL A 532 8.78 24.56 -21.30
CA VAL A 532 10.02 24.48 -22.09
C VAL A 532 9.97 23.34 -23.10
N TRP A 533 9.39 22.20 -22.74
CA TRP A 533 9.17 21.07 -23.63
C TRP A 533 8.26 21.47 -24.81
N GLU A 534 7.11 22.07 -24.54
CA GLU A 534 6.17 22.53 -25.57
C GLU A 534 6.81 23.55 -26.52
N VAL A 535 7.58 24.50 -25.96
CA VAL A 535 8.35 25.46 -26.77
C VAL A 535 9.44 24.77 -27.60
N ALA A 536 10.12 23.76 -27.06
CA ALA A 536 11.18 23.05 -27.77
C ALA A 536 10.65 22.16 -28.91
N VAL A 537 9.46 21.56 -28.74
CA VAL A 537 8.76 20.78 -29.77
C VAL A 537 8.31 21.68 -30.93
N TRP A 538 7.91 22.91 -30.64
CA TRP A 538 7.49 23.89 -31.67
C TRP A 538 8.62 24.26 -32.65
N TYR A 539 9.89 24.20 -32.23
CA TYR A 539 11.07 24.44 -33.08
C TYR A 539 11.67 23.13 -33.63
N GLU A 540 11.03 22.53 -34.65
CA GLU A 540 11.43 21.28 -35.30
C GLU A 540 12.94 21.20 -35.63
N SER A 541 13.70 20.33 -34.95
CA SER A 541 15.12 20.12 -35.24
C SER A 541 15.64 18.79 -34.70
N TYR A 542 16.54 18.14 -35.47
CA TYR A 542 17.23 16.87 -35.15
C TYR A 542 18.04 16.86 -33.83
N ALA A 543 18.16 18.01 -33.14
CA ALA A 543 18.88 18.16 -31.88
C ALA A 543 17.97 18.34 -30.64
N LEU A 544 16.70 17.90 -30.70
CA LEU A 544 15.70 18.08 -29.64
C LEU A 544 16.23 17.75 -28.23
N MET A 545 16.89 16.59 -28.05
CA MET A 545 17.40 16.15 -26.73
C MET A 545 18.53 17.05 -26.20
N HIS A 546 19.39 17.57 -27.09
CA HIS A 546 20.45 18.49 -26.70
C HIS A 546 19.88 19.86 -26.31
N LYS A 547 18.85 20.35 -27.01
CA LYS A 547 18.16 21.61 -26.67
C LYS A 547 17.45 21.54 -25.33
N ILE A 548 16.76 20.42 -25.05
CA ILE A 548 16.13 20.16 -23.75
C ILE A 548 17.19 20.14 -22.64
N LEU A 549 18.33 19.46 -22.86
CA LEU A 549 19.41 19.40 -21.89
C LEU A 549 20.02 20.79 -21.61
N LEU A 550 20.18 21.61 -22.64
CA LEU A 550 20.64 23.00 -22.50
C LEU A 550 19.61 23.88 -21.79
N GLY A 551 18.33 23.83 -22.17
CA GLY A 551 17.24 24.56 -21.52
C GLY A 551 17.10 24.20 -20.05
N PHE A 552 17.25 22.91 -19.72
CA PHE A 552 17.33 22.43 -18.35
C PHE A 552 18.52 23.03 -17.59
N THR A 553 19.72 23.00 -18.19
CA THR A 553 20.93 23.58 -17.60
C THR A 553 20.74 25.07 -17.31
N VAL A 554 20.15 25.83 -18.25
CA VAL A 554 19.80 27.25 -18.07
C VAL A 554 18.76 27.47 -16.97
N GLY A 555 17.73 26.62 -16.88
CA GLY A 555 16.76 26.66 -15.78
C GLY A 555 17.40 26.53 -14.40
N THR A 556 18.34 25.61 -14.26
CA THR A 556 19.09 25.46 -13.01
C THR A 556 19.99 26.67 -12.72
N MET A 557 20.51 27.36 -13.74
CA MET A 557 21.23 28.62 -13.55
C MET A 557 20.30 29.73 -13.02
N LEU A 558 19.07 29.84 -13.54
CA LEU A 558 18.08 30.82 -13.05
C LEU A 558 17.69 30.56 -11.59
N ILE A 559 17.58 29.28 -11.20
CA ILE A 559 17.35 28.88 -9.81
C ILE A 559 18.53 29.27 -8.91
N VAL A 560 19.78 29.10 -9.36
CA VAL A 560 20.99 29.57 -8.65
C VAL A 560 20.97 31.10 -8.50
N LEU A 561 20.52 31.83 -9.53
CA LEU A 561 20.37 33.29 -9.47
C LEU A 561 19.29 33.69 -8.45
N ALA A 562 18.11 33.08 -8.49
CA ALA A 562 17.05 33.36 -7.51
C ALA A 562 17.46 32.99 -6.07
N ASP A 563 18.25 31.93 -5.87
CA ASP A 563 18.84 31.57 -4.56
C ASP A 563 19.78 32.68 -4.06
N SER A 564 20.59 33.25 -4.95
CA SER A 564 21.50 34.34 -4.62
C SER A 564 20.79 35.67 -4.29
N LEU A 565 19.61 35.92 -4.85
CA LEU A 565 18.83 37.14 -4.61
C LEU A 565 17.94 37.06 -3.37
N LEU A 566 17.30 35.92 -3.14
CA LEU A 566 16.27 35.76 -2.09
C LEU A 566 16.78 35.07 -0.82
N SER A 567 18.04 34.59 -0.81
CA SER A 567 18.62 33.80 0.30
C SER A 567 17.76 32.59 0.70
N TRP A 568 17.03 32.02 -0.26
CA TRP A 568 16.00 31.03 -0.01
C TRP A 568 16.58 29.62 0.11
N LYS A 569 16.87 29.18 1.34
CA LYS A 569 17.55 27.90 1.63
C LYS A 569 16.96 26.66 0.91
N ILE A 570 15.65 26.57 0.72
CA ILE A 570 15.01 25.45 0.00
C ILE A 570 15.41 25.40 -1.46
N LEU A 571 15.58 26.55 -2.11
CA LEU A 571 15.84 26.63 -3.53
C LEU A 571 17.17 25.94 -3.89
N SER A 572 18.18 26.13 -3.04
CA SER A 572 19.45 25.41 -3.13
C SER A 572 19.32 23.88 -3.00
N LYS A 573 18.28 23.35 -2.32
CA LYS A 573 18.08 21.90 -2.18
C LYS A 573 17.54 21.26 -3.48
N ILE A 574 16.72 21.97 -4.26
CA ILE A 574 16.16 21.45 -5.53
C ILE A 574 17.26 21.22 -6.57
N LEU A 575 18.31 22.04 -6.55
CA LEU A 575 19.45 21.93 -7.45
C LEU A 575 20.22 20.59 -7.30
N GLN A 576 20.03 19.85 -6.22
CA GLN A 576 20.61 18.51 -6.04
C GLN A 576 20.05 17.50 -7.08
N VAL A 577 18.87 17.77 -7.63
CA VAL A 577 18.18 16.89 -8.61
C VAL A 577 18.73 17.10 -10.04
N THR A 578 19.64 18.05 -10.25
CA THR A 578 20.21 18.38 -11.56
C THR A 578 20.82 17.18 -12.27
N LEU A 579 21.72 16.44 -11.59
CA LEU A 579 22.37 15.27 -12.17
C LEU A 579 21.38 14.11 -12.43
N PRO A 580 20.50 13.72 -11.49
CA PRO A 580 19.45 12.73 -11.76
C PRO A 580 18.60 13.00 -13.01
N ILE A 581 18.16 14.25 -13.22
CA ILE A 581 17.39 14.61 -14.42
C ILE A 581 18.25 14.52 -15.68
N GLY A 582 19.50 14.97 -15.60
CA GLY A 582 20.46 14.83 -16.71
C GLY A 582 20.74 13.37 -17.09
N ILE A 583 20.82 12.46 -16.11
CA ILE A 583 20.91 11.00 -16.34
C ILE A 583 19.63 10.50 -17.02
N GLY A 584 18.45 10.96 -16.60
CA GLY A 584 17.18 10.63 -17.25
C GLY A 584 17.16 11.03 -18.73
N ILE A 585 17.61 12.25 -19.05
CA ILE A 585 17.72 12.72 -20.43
C ILE A 585 18.75 11.87 -21.22
N PHE A 586 19.86 11.48 -20.61
CA PHE A 586 20.85 10.58 -21.22
C PHE A 586 20.22 9.22 -21.57
N VAL A 587 19.49 8.59 -20.65
CA VAL A 587 18.83 7.30 -20.89
C VAL A 587 17.76 7.41 -21.98
N LEU A 588 16.93 8.46 -21.96
CA LEU A 588 15.92 8.73 -23.00
C LEU A 588 16.53 8.97 -24.38
N SER A 589 17.79 9.40 -24.43
CA SER A 589 18.51 9.56 -25.69
C SER A 589 18.91 8.22 -26.32
N PHE A 590 18.93 7.11 -25.57
CA PHE A 590 19.19 5.76 -26.10
C PHE A 590 17.92 5.00 -26.51
N THR A 591 16.74 5.36 -26.00
CA THR A 591 15.50 4.60 -26.26
C THR A 591 14.94 4.79 -27.66
N LYS A 592 15.36 5.84 -28.39
CA LYS A 592 15.00 6.11 -29.79
C LYS A 592 16.12 5.68 -30.76
N MET A 593 16.54 4.41 -30.71
CA MET A 593 17.49 3.82 -31.68
C MET A 593 16.87 3.65 -33.08
N THR A 594 16.46 4.76 -33.70
CA THR A 594 16.47 4.91 -35.15
C THR A 594 17.69 5.78 -35.49
N TYR A 595 18.49 5.33 -36.45
CA TYR A 595 19.81 5.86 -36.83
C TYR A 595 19.74 7.31 -37.40
N PRO A 596 19.50 8.32 -36.55
CA PRO A 596 20.59 9.29 -36.32
C PRO A 596 20.74 9.75 -34.86
N LEU A 597 19.95 9.25 -33.90
CA LEU A 597 19.98 9.70 -32.50
C LEU A 597 21.10 9.00 -31.71
N ASN A 598 22.34 9.30 -32.06
CA ASN A 598 23.48 8.99 -31.22
C ASN A 598 23.56 10.06 -30.10
N PRO A 599 23.48 9.70 -28.80
CA PRO A 599 23.69 10.66 -27.70
C PRO A 599 25.09 11.28 -27.70
N PHE A 600 26.03 10.66 -28.41
CA PHE A 600 27.37 11.17 -28.65
C PHE A 600 27.56 11.78 -30.05
N GLY A 601 26.49 11.90 -30.84
CA GLY A 601 26.50 12.53 -32.17
C GLY A 601 26.36 14.05 -32.09
N GLY A 602 26.95 14.77 -33.06
CA GLY A 602 26.88 16.24 -33.12
C GLY A 602 27.41 16.92 -31.86
N LEU A 603 26.60 17.78 -31.23
CA LEU A 603 26.94 18.48 -29.97
C LEU A 603 26.65 17.64 -28.71
N GLY A 604 26.21 16.39 -28.82
CA GLY A 604 25.78 15.59 -27.67
C GLY A 604 26.87 15.26 -26.66
N ALA A 605 28.06 14.86 -27.14
CA ALA A 605 29.21 14.65 -26.26
C ALA A 605 29.58 15.94 -25.50
N LEU A 606 29.46 17.11 -26.15
CA LEU A 606 29.72 18.41 -25.54
C LEU A 606 28.60 18.79 -24.54
N ALA A 607 27.33 18.50 -24.83
CA ALA A 607 26.21 18.80 -23.94
C ALA A 607 26.26 17.97 -22.65
N PHE A 608 26.58 16.68 -22.72
CA PHE A 608 26.79 15.84 -21.53
C PHE A 608 28.05 16.21 -20.76
N PHE A 609 29.10 16.65 -21.46
CA PHE A 609 30.29 17.20 -20.81
C PHE A 609 29.97 18.49 -20.05
N LEU A 610 29.24 19.43 -20.66
CA LEU A 610 28.82 20.68 -20.02
C LEU A 610 27.89 20.43 -18.82
N LEU A 611 26.96 19.48 -18.92
CA LEU A 611 26.15 19.04 -17.78
C LEU A 611 27.04 18.53 -16.64
N MET A 612 28.01 17.66 -16.94
CA MET A 612 28.90 17.07 -15.92
C MET A 612 29.79 18.15 -15.29
N LEU A 613 30.30 19.09 -16.09
CA LEU A 613 31.08 20.23 -15.62
C LEU A 613 30.23 21.18 -14.76
N TRP A 614 29.01 21.52 -15.19
CA TRP A 614 28.10 22.35 -14.42
C TRP A 614 27.71 21.67 -13.09
N HIS A 615 27.48 20.36 -13.13
CA HIS A 615 27.20 19.58 -11.93
C HIS A 615 28.37 19.59 -10.94
N THR A 616 29.62 19.42 -11.39
CA THR A 616 30.79 19.48 -10.50
C THR A 616 31.01 20.88 -9.92
N LEU A 617 30.70 21.94 -10.66
CA LEU A 617 30.72 23.32 -10.15
C LEU A 617 29.64 23.56 -9.09
N ILE A 618 28.43 23.05 -9.30
CA ILE A 618 27.35 23.12 -8.31
C ILE A 618 27.78 22.35 -7.05
N LEU A 619 28.35 21.15 -7.19
CA LEU A 619 28.87 20.37 -6.06
C LEU A 619 29.93 21.16 -5.30
N TYR A 620 30.89 21.79 -5.99
CA TYR A 620 31.91 22.61 -5.35
C TYR A 620 31.32 23.82 -4.60
N ARG A 621 30.34 24.53 -5.19
CA ARG A 621 29.72 25.72 -4.58
C ARG A 621 28.88 25.40 -3.36
N TYR A 622 28.13 24.29 -3.40
CA TYR A 622 27.17 23.94 -2.35
C TYR A 622 27.62 22.77 -1.47
N ASP A 623 28.87 22.29 -1.60
CA ASP A 623 29.44 21.14 -0.88
C ASP A 623 29.14 21.18 0.62
N LYS A 624 29.36 22.34 1.24
CA LYS A 624 29.17 22.54 2.68
C LYS A 624 27.71 22.74 3.10
N ARG A 625 26.80 23.04 2.16
CA ARG A 625 25.38 23.35 2.42
C ARG A 625 24.46 22.15 2.16
N TRP A 626 24.92 21.14 1.43
CA TRP A 626 24.09 20.04 0.95
C TRP A 626 24.22 18.76 1.77
N GLU A 627 23.09 18.22 2.16
CA GLU A 627 22.99 16.99 2.96
C GLU A 627 23.39 15.74 2.15
N TYR A 628 23.03 15.68 0.85
CA TYR A 628 23.24 14.51 0.00
C TYR A 628 24.47 14.58 -0.91
N VAL A 629 25.40 15.49 -0.63
CA VAL A 629 26.57 15.73 -1.50
C VAL A 629 27.42 14.47 -1.72
N ARG A 630 27.55 13.61 -0.71
CA ARG A 630 28.24 12.31 -0.79
C ARG A 630 27.65 11.42 -1.90
N TYR A 631 26.32 11.32 -1.96
CA TYR A 631 25.65 10.49 -2.96
C TYR A 631 25.81 11.05 -4.37
N LEU A 632 25.81 12.37 -4.52
CA LEU A 632 26.06 13.02 -5.81
C LEU A 632 27.51 12.80 -6.30
N HIS A 633 28.48 12.75 -5.40
CA HIS A 633 29.86 12.35 -5.72
C HIS A 633 29.97 10.91 -6.22
N ILE A 634 29.24 9.97 -5.60
CA ILE A 634 29.20 8.57 -6.04
C ILE A 634 28.47 8.44 -7.38
N LEU A 635 27.31 9.11 -7.51
CA LEU A 635 26.48 9.06 -8.71
C LEU A 635 27.20 9.64 -9.92
N SER A 636 27.94 10.74 -9.74
CA SER A 636 28.79 11.32 -10.80
C SER A 636 29.90 10.37 -11.23
N LEU A 637 30.56 9.66 -10.29
CA LEU A 637 31.54 8.62 -10.62
C LEU A 637 30.92 7.51 -11.47
N TRP A 638 29.81 6.92 -11.01
CA TRP A 638 29.16 5.82 -11.73
C TRP A 638 28.66 6.26 -13.09
N PHE A 639 28.09 7.47 -13.19
CA PHE A 639 27.62 8.02 -14.46
C PHE A 639 28.78 8.24 -15.45
N ALA A 640 29.93 8.72 -14.96
CA ALA A 640 31.14 8.83 -15.78
C ALA A 640 31.64 7.46 -16.28
N VAL A 641 31.73 6.45 -15.40
CA VAL A 641 32.15 5.09 -15.79
C VAL A 641 31.14 4.46 -16.76
N ALA A 642 29.84 4.71 -16.59
CA ALA A 642 28.79 4.22 -17.48
C ALA A 642 28.91 4.82 -18.88
N ILE A 643 29.13 6.14 -18.99
CA ILE A 643 29.36 6.83 -20.28
C ILE A 643 30.55 6.19 -21.02
N LEU A 644 31.67 5.95 -20.32
CA LEU A 644 32.87 5.34 -20.90
C LEU A 644 32.64 3.88 -21.31
N THR A 645 31.97 3.09 -20.48
CA THR A 645 31.64 1.67 -20.74
C THR A 645 30.75 1.53 -21.98
N LEU A 646 29.72 2.38 -22.09
CA LEU A 646 28.81 2.38 -23.24
C LEU A 646 29.50 2.86 -24.52
N ALA A 647 30.41 3.83 -24.43
CA ALA A 647 31.23 4.26 -25.56
C ALA A 647 32.13 3.12 -26.08
N LEU A 648 32.78 2.37 -25.18
CA LEU A 648 33.62 1.22 -25.55
C LEU A 648 32.80 0.11 -26.20
N ARG A 649 31.67 -0.24 -25.59
CA ARG A 649 30.76 -1.25 -26.15
C ARG A 649 30.32 -0.87 -27.57
N HIS A 650 29.96 0.39 -27.79
CA HIS A 650 29.56 0.87 -29.12
C HIS A 650 30.68 0.68 -30.14
N MET A 651 31.93 1.00 -29.76
CA MET A 651 33.10 0.79 -30.61
C MET A 651 33.35 -0.70 -30.91
N MET A 652 33.13 -1.61 -29.95
CA MET A 652 33.34 -3.05 -30.14
C MET A 652 32.25 -3.69 -31.02
N ILE A 653 30.99 -3.23 -30.89
CA ILE A 653 29.89 -3.65 -31.77
C ILE A 653 30.16 -3.25 -33.22
N ALA A 654 30.72 -2.05 -33.44
CA ALA A 654 31.04 -1.58 -34.78
C ALA A 654 32.18 -2.36 -35.47
N ASN A 655 33.05 -3.06 -34.73
CA ASN A 655 34.31 -3.59 -35.25
C ASN A 655 34.50 -5.13 -35.18
N LEU A 656 33.96 -5.85 -34.17
CA LEU A 656 34.32 -7.26 -33.94
C LEU A 656 33.16 -8.27 -33.93
N ALA A 657 31.89 -7.82 -33.96
CA ALA A 657 30.66 -8.64 -34.11
C ALA A 657 30.61 -10.01 -33.39
N ASN A 658 31.29 -10.19 -32.25
CA ASN A 658 31.31 -11.43 -31.48
C ASN A 658 30.67 -11.23 -30.10
N THR A 659 29.72 -12.10 -29.75
CA THR A 659 28.94 -12.01 -28.49
C THR A 659 29.80 -12.08 -27.24
N THR A 660 30.81 -12.96 -27.21
CA THR A 660 31.74 -13.09 -26.08
C THR A 660 32.56 -11.81 -25.90
N VAL A 661 33.05 -11.22 -26.99
CA VAL A 661 33.84 -9.97 -26.98
C VAL A 661 33.00 -8.76 -26.58
N ILE A 662 31.75 -8.67 -27.05
CA ILE A 662 30.81 -7.61 -26.67
C ILE A 662 30.52 -7.66 -25.17
N ILE A 663 30.34 -8.86 -24.61
CA ILE A 663 30.08 -9.04 -23.18
C ILE A 663 31.34 -8.70 -22.37
N LEU A 664 32.52 -9.14 -22.79
CA LEU A 664 33.78 -8.74 -22.15
C LEU A 664 33.98 -7.22 -22.13
N SER A 665 33.60 -6.50 -23.20
CA SER A 665 33.75 -5.04 -23.26
C SER A 665 33.00 -4.28 -22.16
N MET A 666 31.91 -4.86 -21.63
CA MET A 666 31.11 -4.26 -20.56
C MET A 666 31.77 -4.35 -19.19
N SER A 667 32.66 -5.31 -18.94
CA SER A 667 33.30 -5.50 -17.63
C SER A 667 34.62 -4.76 -17.48
N ILE A 668 35.30 -4.40 -18.58
CA ILE A 668 36.66 -3.82 -18.54
C ILE A 668 36.72 -2.53 -17.73
N PHE A 669 35.94 -1.51 -18.07
CA PHE A 669 35.99 -0.21 -17.40
C PHE A 669 35.52 -0.26 -15.94
N PRO A 670 34.42 -0.95 -15.59
CA PRO A 670 34.01 -1.13 -14.20
C PRO A 670 35.04 -1.90 -13.36
N LEU A 671 35.64 -2.97 -13.90
CA LEU A 671 36.67 -3.77 -13.22
C LEU A 671 37.96 -2.95 -13.02
N PHE A 672 38.38 -2.23 -14.05
CA PHE A 672 39.54 -1.35 -13.98
C PHE A 672 39.34 -0.21 -12.98
N ALA A 673 38.20 0.48 -13.04
CA ALA A 673 37.86 1.55 -12.10
C ALA A 673 37.79 1.03 -10.66
N ALA A 674 37.19 -0.15 -10.44
CA ALA A 674 37.15 -0.80 -9.13
C ALA A 674 38.56 -1.10 -8.59
N PHE A 675 39.43 -1.66 -9.43
CA PHE A 675 40.81 -1.97 -9.06
C PHE A 675 41.66 -0.72 -8.77
N VAL A 676 41.57 0.30 -9.64
CA VAL A 676 42.32 1.55 -9.51
C VAL A 676 41.90 2.33 -8.26
N LEU A 677 40.59 2.47 -8.02
CA LEU A 677 40.09 3.19 -6.85
C LEU A 677 40.53 2.53 -5.54
N MET A 678 40.65 1.20 -5.50
CA MET A 678 41.18 0.47 -4.33
C MET A 678 42.67 0.71 -4.08
N LYS A 679 43.48 0.99 -5.12
CA LYS A 679 44.95 1.11 -5.00
C LYS A 679 45.49 2.55 -5.03
N VAL A 680 44.82 3.49 -5.68
CA VAL A 680 45.33 4.86 -5.90
C VAL A 680 44.93 5.82 -4.78
N ASN A 681 45.83 6.75 -4.44
CA ASN A 681 45.60 7.78 -3.41
C ASN A 681 45.21 9.12 -4.07
N ILE A 682 43.94 9.54 -3.92
CA ILE A 682 43.39 10.74 -4.58
C ILE A 682 43.73 11.98 -3.74
N LYS A 683 44.47 12.94 -4.31
CA LYS A 683 45.01 14.13 -3.60
C LYS A 683 44.27 15.47 -3.84
N VAL A 684 43.45 15.61 -4.89
CA VAL A 684 42.90 16.92 -5.31
C VAL A 684 41.45 17.10 -4.87
N GLY A 685 41.14 18.05 -3.96
CA GLY A 685 39.79 18.57 -3.59
C GLY A 685 38.73 17.56 -3.09
N LEU A 686 38.96 16.28 -3.32
CA LEU A 686 38.15 15.10 -3.11
C LEU A 686 38.80 14.21 -2.04
N SER A 687 39.89 14.66 -1.42
CA SER A 687 40.59 13.93 -0.36
C SER A 687 39.66 13.61 0.82
N THR A 688 38.69 14.51 1.09
CA THR A 688 37.58 14.32 2.03
C THR A 688 36.70 13.11 1.69
N TYR A 689 36.56 12.78 0.41
CA TYR A 689 35.68 11.70 -0.10
C TYR A 689 36.44 10.43 -0.53
N THR A 690 37.75 10.33 -0.33
CA THR A 690 38.54 9.15 -0.74
C THR A 690 38.03 7.83 -0.16
N LYS A 691 37.62 7.82 1.12
CA LYS A 691 37.01 6.63 1.75
C LYS A 691 35.67 6.26 1.11
N LEU A 692 34.88 7.27 0.73
CA LEU A 692 33.58 7.11 0.06
C LEU A 692 33.75 6.46 -1.31
N TYR A 693 34.72 6.91 -2.11
CA TYR A 693 35.00 6.32 -3.41
C TYR A 693 35.53 4.88 -3.33
N ARG A 694 36.36 4.57 -2.32
CA ARG A 694 36.92 3.21 -2.10
C ARG A 694 35.91 2.18 -1.61
N TYR A 695 34.96 2.63 -0.79
CA TYR A 695 33.93 1.75 -0.25
C TYR A 695 32.70 1.75 -1.15
N ASP A 696 31.93 2.84 -1.13
CA ASP A 696 30.64 2.93 -1.83
C ASP A 696 30.81 3.00 -3.35
N GLY A 697 31.78 3.79 -3.82
CA GLY A 697 32.08 3.92 -5.25
C GLY A 697 32.45 2.58 -5.89
N VAL A 698 33.44 1.88 -5.31
CA VAL A 698 33.84 0.53 -5.75
C VAL A 698 32.72 -0.49 -5.54
N GLY A 699 32.02 -0.45 -4.41
CA GLY A 699 30.92 -1.38 -4.10
C GLY A 699 29.82 -1.39 -5.17
N GLY A 700 29.44 -0.21 -5.68
CA GLY A 700 28.47 -0.10 -6.78
C GLY A 700 28.99 -0.65 -8.11
N LEU A 701 30.27 -0.42 -8.43
CA LEU A 701 30.90 -1.01 -9.62
C LEU A 701 30.96 -2.53 -9.53
N LEU A 702 31.26 -3.08 -8.35
CA LEU A 702 31.24 -4.52 -8.12
C LEU A 702 29.83 -5.09 -8.23
N THR A 703 28.81 -4.35 -7.81
CA THR A 703 27.41 -4.77 -7.96
C THR A 703 27.02 -4.85 -9.45
N PHE A 704 27.43 -3.86 -10.26
CA PHE A 704 27.28 -3.95 -11.71
C PHE A 704 27.99 -5.19 -12.27
N LEU A 705 29.21 -5.48 -11.80
CA LEU A 705 29.95 -6.67 -12.23
C LEU A 705 29.30 -7.99 -11.79
N VAL A 706 28.62 -8.05 -10.65
CA VAL A 706 27.79 -9.21 -10.25
C VAL A 706 26.61 -9.39 -11.21
N ILE A 707 25.97 -8.31 -11.65
CA ILE A 707 24.88 -8.38 -12.65
C ILE A 707 25.44 -8.87 -13.99
N TRP A 708 26.60 -8.33 -14.39
CA TRP A 708 27.33 -8.77 -15.58
C TRP A 708 27.68 -10.27 -15.51
N GLU A 709 28.07 -10.78 -14.35
CA GLU A 709 28.32 -12.20 -14.11
C GLU A 709 27.10 -13.07 -14.47
N GLY A 710 25.90 -12.61 -14.07
CA GLY A 710 24.63 -13.24 -14.40
C GLY A 710 24.35 -13.31 -15.91
N VAL A 711 24.61 -12.21 -16.62
CA VAL A 711 24.49 -12.15 -18.09
C VAL A 711 25.51 -13.07 -18.74
N ALA A 712 26.74 -13.10 -18.22
CA ALA A 712 27.79 -13.97 -18.71
C ALA A 712 27.43 -15.45 -18.58
N PHE A 713 26.69 -15.87 -17.54
CA PHE A 713 26.22 -17.27 -17.40
C PHE A 713 25.34 -17.75 -18.56
N LEU A 714 24.60 -16.87 -19.23
CA LEU A 714 23.71 -17.24 -20.33
C LEU A 714 24.45 -17.51 -21.65
N VAL A 715 25.77 -17.34 -21.67
CA VAL A 715 26.59 -17.46 -22.87
C VAL A 715 27.31 -18.81 -22.88
N ARG A 716 27.26 -19.51 -24.03
CA ARG A 716 27.91 -20.82 -24.27
C ARG A 716 29.44 -20.78 -24.18
N ALA A 717 30.02 -19.57 -24.30
CA ALA A 717 31.44 -19.26 -24.32
C ALA A 717 32.16 -19.82 -25.57
N ASP A 718 32.22 -19.01 -26.63
CA ASP A 718 32.80 -19.41 -27.92
C ASP A 718 34.34 -19.50 -27.86
N THR A 719 34.90 -20.51 -28.52
CA THR A 719 36.35 -20.72 -28.64
C THR A 719 36.93 -19.82 -29.74
N LEU A 720 37.14 -18.53 -29.45
CA LEU A 720 37.66 -17.61 -30.47
C LEU A 720 39.14 -17.88 -30.81
N LEU A 721 39.94 -18.29 -29.82
CA LEU A 721 41.41 -18.44 -29.94
C LEU A 721 41.99 -19.64 -29.15
N LEU A 722 41.25 -20.24 -28.21
CA LEU A 722 41.72 -21.33 -27.35
C LEU A 722 40.69 -22.48 -27.31
N PRO A 723 41.13 -23.75 -27.18
CA PRO A 723 40.22 -24.88 -26.99
C PRO A 723 39.40 -24.71 -25.71
N TYR A 724 38.14 -25.16 -25.73
CA TYR A 724 37.28 -25.07 -24.55
C TYR A 724 37.79 -26.02 -23.46
N LEU A 725 38.35 -25.43 -22.41
CA LEU A 725 38.72 -26.08 -21.17
C LEU A 725 37.88 -25.46 -20.07
N PRO A 726 37.05 -26.24 -19.34
CA PRO A 726 36.32 -25.73 -18.19
C PRO A 726 37.25 -24.96 -17.25
N LEU A 727 36.84 -23.75 -16.83
CA LEU A 727 37.59 -22.82 -15.95
C LEU A 727 38.73 -22.03 -16.62
N LEU A 728 39.17 -22.36 -17.84
CA LEU A 728 40.29 -21.70 -18.53
C LEU A 728 39.89 -20.89 -19.78
N ASN A 729 38.60 -20.82 -20.11
CA ASN A 729 38.09 -19.97 -21.18
C ASN A 729 38.20 -18.47 -20.81
N PRO A 730 38.52 -17.53 -21.74
CA PRO A 730 38.49 -16.09 -21.49
C PRO A 730 37.28 -15.55 -20.72
N LEU A 731 36.07 -16.09 -20.97
CA LEU A 731 34.87 -15.71 -20.22
C LEU A 731 34.92 -16.23 -18.78
N ASP A 732 35.27 -17.50 -18.58
CA ASP A 732 35.43 -18.12 -17.25
C ASP A 732 36.54 -17.41 -16.45
N MET A 733 37.65 -17.04 -17.09
CA MET A 733 38.76 -16.29 -16.48
C MET A 733 38.34 -14.88 -16.05
N MET A 734 37.52 -14.19 -16.85
CA MET A 734 36.98 -12.88 -16.48
C MET A 734 36.00 -13.01 -15.30
N GLN A 735 35.16 -14.04 -15.28
CA GLN A 735 34.26 -14.36 -14.15
C GLN A 735 35.07 -14.66 -12.86
N ILE A 736 36.16 -15.42 -12.96
CA ILE A 736 37.10 -15.65 -11.85
C ILE A 736 37.78 -14.34 -11.42
N ALA A 737 38.18 -13.48 -12.35
CA ALA A 737 38.79 -12.19 -12.04
C ALA A 737 37.81 -11.24 -11.33
N VAL A 738 36.55 -11.21 -11.76
CA VAL A 738 35.46 -10.49 -11.08
C VAL A 738 35.25 -11.04 -9.68
N ALA A 739 35.10 -12.36 -9.52
CA ALA A 739 34.96 -13.01 -8.22
C ALA A 739 36.16 -12.74 -7.30
N TYR A 740 37.38 -12.68 -7.84
CA TYR A 740 38.59 -12.33 -7.09
C TYR A 740 38.59 -10.87 -6.64
N VAL A 741 38.25 -9.92 -7.52
CA VAL A 741 38.18 -8.50 -7.15
C VAL A 741 37.10 -8.29 -6.07
N ILE A 742 35.95 -8.96 -6.19
CA ILE A 742 34.91 -8.96 -5.14
C ILE A 742 35.46 -9.52 -3.83
N TYR A 743 36.13 -10.68 -3.87
CA TYR A 743 36.76 -11.28 -2.68
C TYR A 743 37.78 -10.34 -2.02
N THR A 744 38.65 -9.69 -2.81
CA THR A 744 39.65 -8.75 -2.27
C THR A 744 39.00 -7.53 -1.63
N TRP A 745 37.93 -6.98 -2.22
CA TRP A 745 37.17 -5.87 -1.65
C TRP A 745 36.44 -6.26 -0.36
N VAL A 746 35.83 -7.45 -0.34
CA VAL A 746 35.16 -8.02 0.85
C VAL A 746 36.16 -8.24 1.99
N ARG A 747 37.35 -8.77 1.68
CA ARG A 747 38.41 -9.00 2.67
C ARG A 747 39.03 -7.70 3.17
N TYR A 748 39.32 -6.76 2.26
CA TYR A 748 39.88 -5.45 2.60
C TYR A 748 38.98 -4.68 3.58
N HIS A 749 37.66 -4.79 3.41
CA HIS A 749 36.67 -4.14 4.27
C HIS A 749 36.13 -5.05 5.39
N LYS A 750 36.69 -6.26 5.59
CA LYS A 750 36.26 -7.24 6.60
C LYS A 750 34.76 -7.57 6.56
N LEU A 751 34.17 -7.62 5.37
CA LEU A 751 32.73 -7.84 5.16
C LEU A 751 32.35 -9.31 4.97
N GLU A 752 33.22 -10.25 5.35
CA GLU A 752 33.06 -11.69 5.12
C GLU A 752 31.75 -12.26 5.70
N LYS A 753 31.27 -11.70 6.82
CA LYS A 753 30.00 -12.10 7.45
C LYS A 753 28.78 -11.71 6.61
N ILE A 754 28.88 -10.64 5.81
CA ILE A 754 27.78 -10.09 5.00
C ILE A 754 27.84 -10.67 3.58
N TRP A 755 29.00 -10.60 2.94
CA TRP A 755 29.18 -10.99 1.54
C TRP A 755 29.62 -12.44 1.36
N GLY A 756 29.95 -13.16 2.44
CA GLY A 756 30.32 -14.57 2.37
C GLY A 756 29.21 -15.45 1.78
N VAL A 757 27.94 -15.12 2.04
CA VAL A 757 26.78 -15.82 1.44
C VAL A 757 26.70 -15.55 -0.06
N THR A 758 26.89 -14.29 -0.47
CA THR A 758 26.90 -13.90 -1.89
C THR A 758 28.02 -14.61 -2.65
N LEU A 759 29.23 -14.64 -2.08
CA LEU A 759 30.37 -15.36 -2.65
C LEU A 759 30.11 -16.87 -2.72
N TYR A 760 29.47 -17.45 -1.68
CA TYR A 760 29.04 -18.84 -1.70
C TYR A 760 28.04 -19.11 -2.83
N LEU A 761 27.01 -18.27 -2.99
CA LEU A 761 26.02 -18.44 -4.05
C LEU A 761 26.61 -18.24 -5.45
N MET A 762 27.47 -17.25 -5.64
CA MET A 762 28.20 -17.06 -6.90
C MET A 762 29.04 -18.30 -7.23
N LEU A 763 29.68 -18.92 -6.23
CA LEU A 763 30.41 -20.17 -6.42
C LEU A 763 29.48 -21.33 -6.80
N VAL A 764 28.33 -21.50 -6.13
CA VAL A 764 27.36 -22.56 -6.47
C VAL A 764 26.84 -22.38 -7.89
N VAL A 765 26.51 -21.15 -8.29
CA VAL A 765 26.04 -20.83 -9.64
C VAL A 765 27.15 -21.04 -10.67
N LEU A 766 28.38 -20.59 -10.39
CA LEU A 766 29.53 -20.80 -11.26
C LEU A 766 29.78 -22.29 -11.50
N VAL A 767 29.79 -23.12 -10.44
CA VAL A 767 29.94 -24.58 -10.57
C VAL A 767 28.80 -25.21 -11.38
N THR A 768 27.55 -24.75 -11.17
CA THR A 768 26.38 -25.22 -11.94
C THR A 768 26.49 -24.84 -13.43
N VAL A 769 26.97 -23.63 -13.73
CA VAL A 769 27.12 -23.11 -15.10
C VAL A 769 28.29 -23.78 -15.81
N VAL A 770 29.41 -23.99 -15.13
CA VAL A 770 30.55 -24.74 -15.67
C VAL A 770 30.14 -26.19 -15.95
N PHE A 771 29.34 -26.82 -15.08
CA PHE A 771 28.76 -28.14 -15.34
C PHE A 771 27.83 -28.11 -16.57
N ALA A 772 26.96 -27.11 -16.69
CA ALA A 772 26.08 -26.95 -17.84
C ALA A 772 26.84 -26.73 -19.16
N ARG A 773 27.87 -25.89 -19.17
CA ARG A 773 28.72 -25.64 -20.34
C ARG A 773 29.54 -26.88 -20.71
N ALA A 774 30.05 -27.60 -19.72
CA ALA A 774 30.75 -28.87 -19.94
C ALA A 774 29.81 -29.94 -20.53
N MET A 775 28.60 -30.10 -20.00
CA MET A 775 27.58 -31.00 -20.56
C MET A 775 27.20 -30.59 -21.99
N ALA A 776 27.00 -29.30 -22.26
CA ALA A 776 26.70 -28.81 -23.61
C ALA A 776 27.86 -28.94 -24.61
N HIS A 777 29.10 -28.90 -24.14
CA HIS A 777 30.29 -29.05 -24.99
C HIS A 777 30.62 -30.53 -25.24
N TYR A 778 30.62 -31.38 -24.21
CA TYR A 778 31.02 -32.79 -24.30
C TYR A 778 29.86 -33.75 -24.56
N GLY A 779 28.65 -33.44 -24.08
CA GLY A 779 27.44 -34.26 -24.27
C GLY A 779 26.64 -33.91 -25.54
N ASN A 780 27.15 -32.98 -26.35
CA ASN A 780 26.53 -32.52 -27.60
C ASN A 780 25.10 -31.94 -27.44
N TYR A 781 24.79 -31.41 -26.25
CA TYR A 781 23.53 -30.70 -25.99
C TYR A 781 23.58 -29.26 -26.49
N SER A 782 22.44 -28.69 -26.89
CA SER A 782 22.35 -27.24 -27.08
C SER A 782 22.50 -26.53 -25.73
N TYR A 783 23.36 -25.52 -25.66
CA TYR A 783 23.46 -24.64 -24.50
C TYR A 783 22.32 -23.63 -24.54
N ASP A 784 21.11 -24.12 -24.30
CA ASP A 784 19.91 -23.33 -24.15
C ASP A 784 19.25 -23.67 -22.81
N LEU A 785 18.80 -22.65 -22.08
CA LEU A 785 18.25 -22.84 -20.74
C LEU A 785 16.98 -23.70 -20.79
N HIS A 786 16.17 -23.56 -21.85
CA HIS A 786 14.94 -24.31 -22.00
C HIS A 786 15.21 -25.79 -22.33
N THR A 787 16.17 -26.09 -23.21
CA THR A 787 16.54 -27.49 -23.50
C THR A 787 17.16 -28.18 -22.29
N LEU A 788 18.09 -27.53 -21.61
CA LEU A 788 18.72 -28.05 -20.40
C LEU A 788 17.69 -28.23 -19.27
N TRP A 789 16.82 -27.25 -19.05
CA TRP A 789 15.83 -27.32 -17.98
C TRP A 789 14.78 -28.41 -18.20
N ASN A 790 14.45 -28.78 -19.43
CA ASN A 790 13.43 -29.81 -19.69
C ASN A 790 13.98 -31.24 -19.75
N ASP A 791 15.30 -31.41 -19.81
CA ASP A 791 15.94 -32.72 -19.77
C ASP A 791 15.98 -33.26 -18.34
N LEU A 792 15.28 -34.38 -18.09
CA LEU A 792 15.21 -34.98 -16.77
C LEU A 792 16.59 -35.48 -16.27
N TYR A 793 17.47 -35.93 -17.15
CA TYR A 793 18.83 -36.37 -16.76
C TYR A 793 19.67 -35.18 -16.30
N PHE A 794 19.55 -34.04 -16.99
CA PHE A 794 20.21 -32.81 -16.57
C PHE A 794 19.66 -32.34 -15.22
N GLN A 795 18.34 -32.32 -15.04
CA GLN A 795 17.71 -31.95 -13.77
C GLN A 795 18.18 -32.82 -12.60
N VAL A 796 18.16 -34.16 -12.75
CA VAL A 796 18.60 -35.09 -11.71
C VAL A 796 20.09 -34.91 -11.44
N GLY A 797 20.92 -34.71 -12.46
CA GLY A 797 22.36 -34.42 -12.31
C GLY A 797 22.64 -33.13 -11.54
N VAL A 798 21.90 -32.05 -11.81
CA VAL A 798 22.00 -30.77 -11.09
C VAL A 798 21.52 -30.91 -9.65
N VAL A 799 20.44 -31.67 -9.41
CA VAL A 799 19.95 -31.95 -8.05
C VAL A 799 21.00 -32.73 -7.25
N ILE A 800 21.62 -33.76 -7.83
CA ILE A 800 22.71 -34.50 -7.17
C ILE A 800 23.88 -33.57 -6.86
N LEU A 801 24.30 -32.73 -7.81
CA LEU A 801 25.35 -31.73 -7.60
C LEU A 801 25.01 -30.80 -6.44
N TRP A 802 23.78 -30.28 -6.39
CA TRP A 802 23.31 -29.41 -5.32
C TRP A 802 23.23 -30.13 -3.97
N LEU A 803 22.79 -31.39 -3.92
CA LEU A 803 22.81 -32.19 -2.70
C LEU A 803 24.25 -32.42 -2.20
N ILE A 804 25.21 -32.65 -3.10
CA ILE A 804 26.64 -32.75 -2.75
C ILE A 804 27.15 -31.42 -2.20
N VAL A 805 26.85 -30.30 -2.85
CA VAL A 805 27.22 -28.95 -2.39
C VAL A 805 26.61 -28.68 -1.01
N LEU A 806 25.35 -29.08 -0.78
CA LEU A 806 24.66 -28.93 0.49
C LEU A 806 25.34 -29.74 1.61
N LEU A 807 25.73 -30.98 1.33
CA LEU A 807 26.48 -31.83 2.27
C LEU A 807 27.88 -31.27 2.57
N ILE A 808 28.61 -30.80 1.55
CA ILE A 808 29.90 -30.13 1.71
C ILE A 808 29.72 -28.88 2.58
N SER A 809 28.64 -28.13 2.39
CA SER A 809 28.34 -26.93 3.16
C SER A 809 28.05 -27.24 4.63
N ILE A 810 27.27 -28.29 4.91
CA ILE A 810 27.01 -28.77 6.28
C ILE A 810 28.33 -29.22 6.93
N LYS A 811 29.18 -29.96 6.22
CA LYS A 811 30.49 -30.44 6.70
C LYS A 811 31.45 -29.28 6.97
N THR A 812 31.48 -28.28 6.10
CA THR A 812 32.36 -27.11 6.19
C THR A 812 31.91 -26.18 7.31
N TYR A 813 30.60 -26.00 7.49
CA TYR A 813 30.04 -25.30 8.65
C TYR A 813 30.40 -25.99 9.97
N LYS A 814 30.27 -27.33 10.06
CA LYS A 814 30.68 -28.07 11.25
C LYS A 814 32.18 -27.96 11.56
N ARG A 815 33.03 -27.78 10.54
CA ARG A 815 34.50 -27.73 10.69
C ARG A 815 35.04 -26.34 11.00
N TYR A 816 34.52 -25.30 10.34
CA TYR A 816 35.06 -23.94 10.42
C TYR A 816 34.10 -22.92 11.03
N GLU A 817 32.87 -23.32 11.36
CA GLU A 817 31.80 -22.45 11.90
C GLU A 817 31.55 -21.19 11.06
N ILE A 818 31.87 -21.22 9.77
CA ILE A 818 31.68 -20.10 8.86
C ILE A 818 30.18 -19.96 8.56
N SER A 819 29.57 -18.94 9.16
CA SER A 819 28.13 -18.64 9.02
C SER A 819 27.62 -18.58 7.58
N ALA A 820 28.47 -18.18 6.63
CA ALA A 820 28.12 -18.13 5.20
C ALA A 820 27.68 -19.49 4.63
N PHE A 821 28.25 -20.61 5.09
CA PHE A 821 27.85 -21.95 4.62
C PHE A 821 26.50 -22.41 5.20
N LYS A 822 26.17 -22.00 6.43
CA LYS A 822 24.84 -22.23 7.02
C LYS A 822 23.78 -21.40 6.31
N THR A 823 24.02 -20.10 6.15
CA THR A 823 23.04 -19.19 5.54
C THR A 823 22.93 -19.42 4.04
N GLY A 824 24.05 -19.66 3.35
CA GLY A 824 24.09 -20.01 1.93
C GLY A 824 23.41 -21.33 1.60
N SER A 825 23.50 -22.34 2.47
CA SER A 825 22.78 -23.61 2.26
C SER A 825 21.26 -23.48 2.33
N ILE A 826 20.70 -22.47 3.01
CA ILE A 826 19.24 -22.19 2.99
C ILE A 826 18.78 -21.85 1.57
N PHE A 827 19.53 -21.00 0.88
CA PHE A 827 19.21 -20.58 -0.49
C PHE A 827 19.28 -21.72 -1.49
N LEU A 828 20.03 -22.77 -1.18
CA LEU A 828 20.11 -23.99 -1.99
C LEU A 828 18.90 -24.91 -1.75
N LEU A 829 18.23 -24.84 -0.60
CA LEU A 829 16.97 -25.58 -0.36
C LEU A 829 15.82 -25.08 -1.24
N ILE A 830 15.78 -23.79 -1.56
CA ILE A 830 14.71 -23.18 -2.38
C ILE A 830 14.60 -23.86 -3.76
N PRO A 831 15.66 -23.91 -4.58
CA PRO A 831 15.55 -24.56 -5.89
C PRO A 831 15.35 -26.08 -5.78
N LEU A 832 15.77 -26.73 -4.69
CA LEU A 832 15.43 -28.14 -4.43
C LEU A 832 13.91 -28.33 -4.18
N VAL A 833 13.26 -27.42 -3.44
CA VAL A 833 11.80 -27.44 -3.24
C VAL A 833 11.05 -27.09 -4.53
N LEU A 834 11.55 -26.16 -5.34
CA LEU A 834 10.95 -25.86 -6.64
C LEU A 834 11.02 -27.06 -7.58
N TRP A 835 12.15 -27.78 -7.56
CA TRP A 835 12.29 -29.02 -8.30
C TRP A 835 11.33 -30.10 -7.79
N GLU A 836 11.11 -30.23 -6.48
CA GLU A 836 10.08 -31.12 -5.90
C GLU A 836 8.69 -30.87 -6.46
N LEU A 837 8.24 -29.61 -6.49
CA LEU A 837 6.94 -29.26 -7.05
C LEU A 837 6.85 -29.59 -8.55
N ARG A 838 7.93 -29.36 -9.29
CA ARG A 838 8.01 -29.72 -10.71
C ARG A 838 7.97 -31.23 -10.90
N ALA A 839 8.65 -31.97 -10.03
CA ALA A 839 8.69 -33.42 -10.06
C ALA A 839 7.30 -34.04 -9.97
N PHE A 840 6.33 -33.41 -9.29
CA PHE A 840 4.95 -33.87 -9.21
C PHE A 840 4.25 -33.98 -10.57
N SER A 841 4.71 -33.25 -11.58
CA SER A 841 4.13 -33.30 -12.93
C SER A 841 4.70 -34.42 -13.82
N TYR A 842 5.77 -35.10 -13.39
CA TYR A 842 6.38 -36.18 -14.18
C TYR A 842 5.74 -37.53 -13.86
N ALA A 843 5.36 -38.24 -14.92
CA ALA A 843 4.97 -39.64 -14.86
C ALA A 843 6.21 -40.54 -14.64
N PRO A 844 6.06 -41.68 -13.95
CA PRO A 844 7.18 -42.57 -13.64
C PRO A 844 7.59 -43.43 -14.84
N ASN A 845 8.20 -42.84 -15.88
CA ASN A 845 8.41 -43.50 -17.19
C ASN A 845 9.74 -44.27 -17.34
N PHE A 846 10.46 -44.55 -16.26
CA PHE A 846 11.90 -44.91 -16.34
C PHE A 846 12.24 -46.39 -16.17
N ILE A 847 11.32 -47.23 -15.71
CA ILE A 847 11.51 -48.69 -15.59
C ILE A 847 10.17 -49.36 -15.89
N GLU A 848 10.16 -50.42 -16.70
CA GLU A 848 8.95 -51.19 -17.05
C GLU A 848 8.17 -51.73 -15.83
N ASN A 849 8.79 -51.72 -14.64
CA ASN A 849 8.19 -52.05 -13.35
C ASN A 849 8.27 -50.84 -12.40
N TYR A 850 7.27 -49.96 -12.44
CA TYR A 850 7.15 -48.91 -11.41
C TYR A 850 6.82 -49.55 -10.07
N ILE A 851 7.77 -49.45 -9.14
CA ILE A 851 7.56 -49.73 -7.73
C ILE A 851 7.49 -48.39 -7.01
N PRO A 852 6.34 -48.03 -6.40
CA PRO A 852 6.23 -46.79 -5.64
C PRO A 852 7.39 -46.64 -4.66
N LEU A 853 7.99 -45.46 -4.60
CA LEU A 853 9.11 -45.10 -3.72
C LEU A 853 10.50 -45.64 -4.12
N LEU A 854 10.62 -46.49 -5.14
CA LEU A 854 11.90 -47.08 -5.58
C LEU A 854 12.35 -46.65 -6.99
N ASN A 855 11.63 -45.73 -7.64
CA ASN A 855 12.05 -45.13 -8.91
C ASN A 855 13.16 -44.08 -8.69
N LEU A 856 14.09 -43.89 -9.64
CA LEU A 856 15.10 -42.82 -9.61
C LEU A 856 14.51 -41.43 -9.32
N LEU A 857 13.33 -41.11 -9.88
CA LEU A 857 12.61 -39.87 -9.58
C LEU A 857 12.15 -39.81 -8.12
N ASP A 858 11.55 -40.90 -7.62
CA ASP A 858 11.08 -40.99 -6.24
C ASP A 858 12.26 -40.98 -5.24
N ILE A 859 13.37 -41.63 -5.57
CA ILE A 859 14.61 -41.65 -4.77
C ILE A 859 15.23 -40.26 -4.71
N ALA A 860 15.24 -39.52 -5.83
CA ALA A 860 15.72 -38.15 -5.85
C ALA A 860 14.83 -37.23 -4.99
N GLN A 861 13.50 -37.36 -5.05
CA GLN A 861 12.56 -36.63 -4.17
C GLN A 861 12.74 -37.01 -2.70
N LEU A 862 12.85 -38.31 -2.39
CA LEU A 862 13.16 -38.77 -1.03
C LEU A 862 14.53 -38.29 -0.54
N GLY A 863 15.51 -38.16 -1.44
CA GLY A 863 16.84 -37.60 -1.16
C GLY A 863 16.77 -36.12 -0.82
N VAL A 864 16.02 -35.34 -1.59
CA VAL A 864 15.73 -33.92 -1.31
C VAL A 864 15.05 -33.77 0.05
N TRP A 865 14.01 -34.56 0.31
CA TRP A 865 13.27 -34.52 1.57
C TRP A 865 14.16 -34.93 2.76
N SER A 866 14.93 -36.00 2.64
CA SER A 866 15.80 -36.53 3.70
C SER A 866 16.96 -35.58 4.03
N ILE A 867 17.62 -35.02 3.01
CA ILE A 867 18.74 -34.10 3.21
C ILE A 867 18.24 -32.74 3.71
N SER A 868 17.06 -32.28 3.28
CA SER A 868 16.42 -31.08 3.81
C SER A 868 15.95 -31.26 5.27
N ALA A 869 15.43 -32.43 5.63
CA ALA A 869 15.08 -32.78 7.00
C ALA A 869 16.34 -32.90 7.88
N TYR A 870 17.43 -33.48 7.35
CA TYR A 870 18.73 -33.52 8.03
C TYR A 870 19.29 -32.12 8.25
N TRP A 871 19.20 -31.25 7.23
CA TRP A 871 19.56 -29.84 7.34
C TRP A 871 18.74 -29.16 8.46
N PHE A 872 17.42 -29.32 8.45
CA PHE A 872 16.55 -28.74 9.48
C PHE A 872 16.87 -29.28 10.87
N TYR A 873 17.14 -30.58 11.01
CA TYR A 873 17.54 -31.18 12.28
C TYR A 873 18.84 -30.58 12.85
N ILE A 874 19.84 -30.35 12.00
CA ILE A 874 21.11 -29.73 12.40
C ILE A 874 20.92 -28.27 12.82
N PHE A 875 20.04 -27.54 12.13
CA PHE A 875 19.85 -26.10 12.35
C PHE A 875 18.63 -25.73 13.21
N ARG A 876 17.82 -26.69 13.68
CA ARG A 876 16.57 -26.46 14.45
C ARG A 876 16.74 -25.60 15.69
N LYS A 877 17.90 -25.70 16.35
CA LYS A 877 18.23 -24.93 17.56
C LYS A 877 18.45 -23.44 17.29
N ASN A 878 18.52 -23.06 16.01
CA ASN A 878 18.77 -21.68 15.58
C ASN A 878 17.47 -20.92 15.22
N PHE A 879 16.30 -21.54 15.39
CA PHE A 879 14.99 -20.94 15.11
C PHE A 879 14.18 -20.75 16.40
N ASP A 880 13.50 -19.61 16.51
CA ASP A 880 12.56 -19.33 17.61
C ASP A 880 11.34 -20.26 17.56
N ASN A 881 10.64 -20.39 18.69
CA ASN A 881 9.51 -21.32 18.83
C ASN A 881 8.43 -21.12 17.75
N THR A 882 8.05 -19.88 17.45
CA THR A 882 7.03 -19.57 16.42
C THR A 882 7.49 -19.96 15.01
N ASN A 883 8.73 -19.61 14.62
CA ASN A 883 9.27 -19.97 13.30
C ASN A 883 9.43 -21.48 13.14
N ARG A 884 9.76 -22.15 14.23
CA ARG A 884 9.85 -23.60 14.28
C ARG A 884 8.48 -24.26 14.06
N ASP A 885 7.42 -23.75 14.69
CA ASP A 885 6.05 -24.27 14.52
C ASP A 885 5.51 -24.02 13.09
N ILE A 886 5.81 -22.86 12.50
CA ILE A 886 5.49 -22.57 11.09
C ILE A 886 6.23 -23.54 10.17
N LEU A 887 7.53 -23.76 10.37
CA LEU A 887 8.31 -24.69 9.56
C LEU A 887 7.78 -26.12 9.69
N TYR A 888 7.40 -26.56 10.89
CA TYR A 888 6.71 -27.85 11.06
C TYR A 888 5.39 -27.91 10.30
N GLY A 889 4.59 -26.83 10.30
CA GLY A 889 3.36 -26.74 9.51
C GLY A 889 3.61 -26.84 8.01
N VAL A 890 4.62 -26.13 7.49
CA VAL A 890 5.02 -26.17 6.06
C VAL A 890 5.49 -27.56 5.67
N PHE A 891 6.36 -28.19 6.47
CA PHE A 891 6.78 -29.58 6.25
C PHE A 891 5.58 -30.55 6.29
N GLY A 892 4.60 -30.30 7.16
CA GLY A 892 3.37 -31.10 7.25
C GLY A 892 2.46 -30.99 6.01
N VAL A 893 2.27 -29.77 5.49
CA VAL A 893 1.50 -29.55 4.25
C VAL A 893 2.21 -30.16 3.05
N LEU A 894 3.53 -29.94 2.92
CA LEU A 894 4.32 -30.53 1.83
C LEU A 894 4.32 -32.06 1.89
N ALA A 895 4.33 -32.66 3.08
CA ALA A 895 4.19 -34.10 3.25
C ALA A 895 2.80 -34.60 2.81
N LEU A 896 1.71 -33.88 3.13
CA LEU A 896 0.36 -34.23 2.69
C LEU A 896 0.23 -34.19 1.15
N ILE A 897 0.85 -33.19 0.52
CA ILE A 897 0.90 -33.08 -0.95
C ILE A 897 1.73 -34.24 -1.53
N LEU A 898 2.92 -34.50 -0.99
CA LEU A 898 3.79 -35.58 -1.48
C LEU A 898 3.11 -36.95 -1.40
N ILE A 899 2.41 -37.25 -0.30
CA ILE A 899 1.63 -38.49 -0.14
C ILE A 899 0.49 -38.55 -1.17
N SER A 900 -0.19 -37.43 -1.43
CA SER A 900 -1.25 -37.35 -2.44
C SER A 900 -0.70 -37.55 -3.86
N VAL A 901 0.53 -37.09 -4.15
CA VAL A 901 1.21 -37.27 -5.44
C VAL A 901 1.69 -38.71 -5.64
N PHE A 902 2.28 -39.34 -4.61
CA PHE A 902 2.62 -40.76 -4.67
C PHE A 902 1.37 -41.63 -4.87
N PHE A 903 0.26 -41.28 -4.21
CA PHE A 903 -1.02 -41.92 -4.46
C PHE A 903 -1.51 -41.69 -5.90
N ALA A 904 -1.40 -40.47 -6.43
CA ALA A 904 -1.76 -40.17 -7.82
C ALA A 904 -0.92 -40.99 -8.83
N ARG A 905 0.40 -41.13 -8.61
CA ARG A 905 1.27 -41.96 -9.46
C ARG A 905 0.92 -43.45 -9.35
N ALA A 906 0.62 -43.93 -8.15
CA ALA A 906 0.15 -45.29 -7.94
C ALA A 906 -1.17 -45.56 -8.66
N VAL A 907 -2.15 -44.64 -8.56
CA VAL A 907 -3.42 -44.75 -9.28
C VAL A 907 -3.19 -44.73 -10.80
N HIS A 908 -2.33 -43.84 -11.31
CA HIS A 908 -1.98 -43.82 -12.73
C HIS A 908 -1.43 -45.15 -13.24
N VAL A 909 -0.45 -45.73 -12.53
CA VAL A 909 0.18 -46.99 -12.95
C VAL A 909 -0.73 -48.19 -12.73
N TYR A 910 -1.36 -48.34 -11.56
CA TYR A 910 -2.14 -49.53 -11.22
C TYR A 910 -3.58 -49.53 -11.77
N LYS A 911 -4.11 -48.36 -12.14
CA LYS A 911 -5.44 -48.23 -12.77
C LYS A 911 -5.38 -47.77 -14.22
N GLU A 912 -4.17 -47.63 -14.77
CA GLU A 912 -3.92 -47.26 -16.17
C GLU A 912 -4.63 -45.95 -16.59
N ILE A 913 -4.87 -45.05 -15.64
CA ILE A 913 -5.50 -43.74 -15.90
C ILE A 913 -4.41 -42.77 -16.35
N PRO A 914 -4.53 -42.05 -17.49
CA PRO A 914 -3.52 -41.08 -17.93
C PRO A 914 -3.09 -40.11 -16.83
N TYR A 915 -1.79 -39.85 -16.71
CA TYR A 915 -1.21 -38.94 -15.70
C TYR A 915 -1.39 -37.48 -16.11
N LEU A 916 -2.65 -37.05 -16.23
CA LEU A 916 -3.05 -35.66 -16.45
C LEU A 916 -3.96 -35.21 -15.30
N PHE A 917 -3.79 -33.97 -14.86
CA PHE A 917 -4.54 -33.45 -13.72
C PHE A 917 -6.07 -33.51 -13.93
N SER A 918 -6.55 -33.12 -15.12
CA SER A 918 -7.98 -33.15 -15.46
C SER A 918 -8.55 -34.57 -15.45
N THR A 919 -7.87 -35.53 -16.09
CA THR A 919 -8.33 -36.92 -16.17
C THR A 919 -8.33 -37.61 -14.80
N LEU A 920 -7.37 -37.28 -13.94
CA LEU A 920 -7.34 -37.78 -12.58
C LEU A 920 -8.44 -37.13 -11.73
N TRP A 921 -8.64 -35.82 -11.83
CA TRP A 921 -9.62 -35.09 -11.02
C TRP A 921 -11.05 -35.53 -11.31
N ASP A 922 -11.41 -35.82 -12.55
CA ASP A 922 -12.76 -36.25 -12.91
C ASP A 922 -13.02 -37.74 -12.62
N ASN A 923 -11.98 -38.50 -12.23
CA ASN A 923 -12.07 -39.93 -12.01
C ASN A 923 -12.56 -40.30 -10.61
N LEU A 924 -13.57 -41.18 -10.55
CA LEU A 924 -14.17 -41.65 -9.30
C LEU A 924 -13.17 -42.31 -8.34
N TYR A 925 -12.21 -43.10 -8.84
CA TYR A 925 -11.22 -43.79 -7.99
C TYR A 925 -10.28 -42.79 -7.32
N PHE A 926 -9.91 -41.73 -8.03
CA PHE A 926 -9.07 -40.67 -7.48
C PHE A 926 -9.85 -39.79 -6.50
N GLN A 927 -11.06 -39.35 -6.84
CA GLN A 927 -11.89 -38.51 -5.96
C GLN A 927 -12.24 -39.21 -4.64
N THR A 928 -12.68 -40.47 -4.74
CA THR A 928 -13.03 -41.28 -3.56
C THR A 928 -11.79 -41.61 -2.74
N GLY A 929 -10.70 -42.00 -3.40
CA GLY A 929 -9.42 -42.27 -2.75
C GLY A 929 -8.86 -41.05 -2.02
N LEU A 930 -8.97 -39.85 -2.60
CA LEU A 930 -8.51 -38.60 -2.00
C LEU A 930 -9.34 -38.20 -0.77
N SER A 931 -10.67 -38.32 -0.84
CA SER A 931 -11.56 -38.04 0.30
C SER A 931 -11.33 -39.02 1.45
N LEU A 932 -11.08 -40.31 1.16
CA LEU A 932 -10.72 -41.32 2.16
C LEU A 932 -9.34 -41.04 2.77
N LEU A 933 -8.36 -40.68 1.95
CA LEU A 933 -7.01 -40.34 2.39
C LEU A 933 -7.02 -39.10 3.30
N TRP A 934 -7.71 -38.03 2.91
CA TRP A 934 -7.83 -36.81 3.72
C TRP A 934 -8.61 -37.04 5.01
N SER A 935 -9.67 -37.86 4.98
CA SER A 935 -10.42 -38.22 6.17
C SER A 935 -9.58 -39.06 7.13
N ALA A 936 -8.81 -40.03 6.62
CA ALA A 936 -7.89 -40.82 7.43
C ALA A 936 -6.80 -39.94 8.05
N VAL A 937 -6.23 -38.99 7.30
CA VAL A 937 -5.25 -38.02 7.82
C VAL A 937 -5.88 -37.09 8.86
N ALA A 938 -7.08 -36.56 8.61
CA ALA A 938 -7.80 -35.71 9.57
C ALA A 938 -8.05 -36.45 10.89
N ILE A 939 -8.49 -37.71 10.81
CA ILE A 939 -8.73 -38.57 11.97
C ILE A 939 -7.43 -38.86 12.70
N ILE A 940 -6.35 -39.22 12.00
CA ILE A 940 -5.04 -39.47 12.60
C ILE A 940 -4.52 -38.20 13.30
N LEU A 941 -4.66 -37.01 12.69
CA LEU A 941 -4.27 -35.74 13.30
C LEU A 941 -5.09 -35.41 14.55
N MET A 942 -6.41 -35.64 14.53
CA MET A 942 -7.28 -35.42 15.68
C MET A 942 -7.05 -36.45 16.80
N LEU A 943 -6.72 -37.70 16.46
CA LEU A 943 -6.36 -38.76 17.41
C LEU A 943 -4.98 -38.50 18.05
N LEU A 944 -4.00 -38.06 17.26
CA LEU A 944 -2.70 -37.63 17.76
C LEU A 944 -2.84 -36.35 18.60
N SER A 945 -3.71 -35.42 18.19
CA SER A 945 -4.03 -34.23 18.97
C SER A 945 -4.63 -34.56 20.34
N LYS A 946 -5.46 -35.59 20.42
CA LYS A 946 -6.03 -36.09 21.68
C LYS A 946 -4.97 -36.77 22.54
N ARG A 947 -4.06 -37.54 21.91
CA ARG A 947 -2.97 -38.24 22.61
C ARG A 947 -1.90 -37.30 23.15
N TYR A 948 -1.65 -36.17 22.48
CA TYR A 948 -0.59 -35.21 22.80
C TYR A 948 -1.10 -33.84 23.27
N SER A 949 -2.42 -33.66 23.47
CA SER A 949 -3.06 -32.41 23.92
C SER A 949 -2.69 -31.15 23.11
N HIS A 950 -2.47 -31.28 21.80
CA HIS A 950 -2.01 -30.18 20.96
C HIS A 950 -3.14 -29.51 20.16
N ARG A 951 -3.60 -28.32 20.62
CA ARG A 951 -4.69 -27.54 19.98
C ARG A 951 -4.49 -27.28 18.47
N ILE A 952 -3.24 -27.11 18.02
CA ILE A 952 -2.92 -26.87 16.60
C ILE A 952 -3.23 -28.11 15.75
N LEU A 953 -2.94 -29.32 16.25
CA LEU A 953 -3.28 -30.57 15.57
C LEU A 953 -4.80 -30.79 15.52
N TRP A 954 -5.54 -30.38 16.55
CA TRP A 954 -7.01 -30.42 16.57
C TRP A 954 -7.63 -29.48 15.53
N LEU A 955 -7.18 -28.22 15.50
CA LEU A 955 -7.65 -27.22 14.54
C LEU A 955 -7.32 -27.62 13.10
N ALA A 956 -6.13 -28.20 12.86
CA ALA A 956 -5.75 -28.69 11.55
C ALA A 956 -6.66 -29.84 11.08
N GLY A 957 -6.97 -30.80 11.96
CA GLY A 957 -7.88 -31.90 11.63
C GLY A 957 -9.34 -31.48 11.46
N PHE A 958 -9.84 -30.56 12.30
CA PHE A 958 -11.19 -30.01 12.20
C PHE A 958 -11.39 -29.17 10.92
N GLY A 959 -10.42 -28.31 10.59
CA GLY A 959 -10.43 -27.55 9.34
C GLY A 959 -10.43 -28.44 8.10
N LEU A 960 -9.64 -29.52 8.13
CA LEU A 960 -9.62 -30.52 7.06
C LEU A 960 -10.98 -31.24 6.93
N LEU A 961 -11.69 -31.51 8.03
CA LEU A 961 -13.02 -32.14 8.04
C LEU A 961 -14.12 -31.22 7.48
N ILE A 962 -14.15 -29.93 7.87
CA ILE A 962 -15.08 -28.94 7.28
C ILE A 962 -14.89 -28.85 5.76
N LEU A 963 -13.63 -28.86 5.30
CA LEU A 963 -13.32 -28.83 3.87
C LEU A 963 -13.91 -30.05 3.14
N VAL A 964 -13.82 -31.25 3.74
CA VAL A 964 -14.49 -32.45 3.20
C VAL A 964 -16.01 -32.28 3.16
N VAL A 965 -16.64 -31.74 4.20
CA VAL A 965 -18.12 -31.54 4.24
C VAL A 965 -18.60 -30.51 3.21
N LEU A 966 -17.87 -29.40 3.05
CA LEU A 966 -18.18 -28.40 2.03
C LEU A 966 -17.97 -28.97 0.61
N LYS A 967 -16.93 -29.79 0.42
CA LYS A 967 -16.70 -30.51 -0.84
C LYS A 967 -17.90 -31.39 -1.19
N LEU A 968 -18.45 -32.14 -0.21
CA LEU A 968 -19.66 -32.93 -0.41
C LEU A 968 -20.88 -32.03 -0.74
N PHE A 969 -21.06 -30.91 -0.03
CA PHE A 969 -22.19 -30.00 -0.25
C PHE A 969 -22.21 -29.39 -1.66
N PHE A 970 -21.11 -28.78 -2.11
CA PHE A 970 -21.08 -28.06 -3.38
C PHE A 970 -20.99 -28.96 -4.60
N VAL A 971 -20.39 -30.14 -4.46
CA VAL A 971 -20.20 -31.06 -5.59
C VAL A 971 -21.39 -32.03 -5.71
N GLU A 972 -22.10 -32.35 -4.61
CA GLU A 972 -23.18 -33.36 -4.63
C GLU A 972 -24.61 -32.76 -4.59
N LEU A 973 -24.86 -31.56 -4.05
CA LEU A 973 -26.24 -30.97 -4.01
C LEU A 973 -26.66 -30.21 -5.28
N ALA A 974 -25.78 -29.97 -6.25
CA ALA A 974 -26.14 -29.26 -7.47
C ALA A 974 -27.16 -30.03 -8.35
N SER A 975 -27.54 -31.25 -7.95
CA SER A 975 -28.38 -32.19 -8.70
C SER A 975 -29.77 -32.49 -8.09
N SER A 976 -30.20 -31.84 -6.98
CA SER A 976 -31.45 -32.20 -6.24
C SER A 976 -32.63 -31.19 -6.32
N GLY A 977 -33.85 -31.62 -5.94
CA GLY A 977 -35.16 -30.97 -6.18
C GLY A 977 -35.61 -29.86 -5.20
N THR A 978 -36.80 -29.28 -5.41
CA THR A 978 -37.30 -28.06 -4.71
C THR A 978 -37.77 -28.28 -3.26
N ILE A 979 -38.46 -29.38 -2.96
CA ILE A 979 -38.93 -29.70 -1.59
C ILE A 979 -37.74 -30.06 -0.69
N GLU A 980 -36.79 -30.82 -1.24
CA GLU A 980 -35.54 -31.21 -0.56
C GLU A 980 -34.76 -29.97 -0.14
N ARG A 981 -34.69 -28.93 -0.99
CA ARG A 981 -34.11 -27.64 -0.62
C ARG A 981 -34.84 -26.96 0.52
N ILE A 982 -36.18 -26.88 0.50
CA ILE A 982 -36.97 -26.23 1.57
C ILE A 982 -36.75 -26.94 2.92
N VAL A 983 -36.79 -28.28 2.93
CA VAL A 983 -36.55 -29.09 4.13
C VAL A 983 -35.10 -28.96 4.60
N SER A 984 -34.11 -28.97 3.69
CA SER A 984 -32.70 -28.77 4.05
C SER A 984 -32.42 -27.39 4.63
N PHE A 985 -33.05 -26.31 4.17
CA PHE A 985 -32.89 -24.98 4.77
C PHE A 985 -33.44 -24.91 6.20
N ILE A 986 -34.56 -25.57 6.45
CA ILE A 986 -35.14 -25.69 7.80
C ILE A 986 -34.25 -26.57 8.69
N VAL A 987 -33.80 -27.74 8.20
CA VAL A 987 -32.99 -28.69 8.95
C VAL A 987 -31.59 -28.15 9.23
N VAL A 988 -30.87 -27.61 8.24
CA VAL A 988 -29.53 -27.02 8.44
C VAL A 988 -29.60 -25.81 9.37
N GLY A 989 -30.65 -24.98 9.26
CA GLY A 989 -30.92 -23.90 10.21
C GLY A 989 -31.05 -24.41 11.65
N VAL A 990 -31.73 -25.54 11.85
CA VAL A 990 -31.88 -26.22 13.15
C VAL A 990 -30.61 -26.96 13.60
N LEU A 991 -29.83 -27.53 12.68
CA LEU A 991 -28.61 -28.32 12.98
C LEU A 991 -27.43 -27.42 13.36
N LEU A 992 -27.32 -26.24 12.76
CA LEU A 992 -26.35 -25.22 13.17
C LEU A 992 -26.70 -24.65 14.56
N LEU A 993 -28.00 -24.51 14.86
CA LEU A 993 -28.47 -24.21 16.22
C LEU A 993 -28.08 -25.32 17.23
N PHE A 994 -27.80 -26.54 16.76
CA PHE A 994 -27.51 -27.72 17.59
C PHE A 994 -25.99 -28.05 17.72
N ILE A 995 -25.18 -27.94 16.67
CA ILE A 995 -23.72 -28.23 16.72
C ILE A 995 -22.97 -27.20 17.60
N GLY A 996 -23.43 -25.95 17.61
CA GLY A 996 -22.90 -24.92 18.50
C GLY A 996 -23.01 -25.26 19.99
N TYR A 997 -23.74 -26.33 20.34
CA TYR A 997 -23.94 -26.80 21.70
C TYR A 997 -23.03 -27.98 22.12
N PHE A 998 -22.48 -28.81 21.20
CA PHE A 998 -21.94 -30.14 21.57
C PHE A 998 -20.43 -30.42 21.37
N VAL A 999 -19.68 -29.69 20.55
CA VAL A 999 -18.22 -29.95 20.36
C VAL A 999 -17.40 -28.72 20.77
N PRO A 1000 -17.04 -28.60 22.06
CA PRO A 1000 -16.32 -27.44 22.54
C PRO A 1000 -14.84 -27.51 22.19
N LEU A 1001 -14.32 -26.36 21.77
CA LEU A 1001 -12.90 -26.10 21.50
C LEU A 1001 -12.06 -26.38 22.77
N PRO A 1002 -10.89 -27.05 22.68
CA PRO A 1002 -10.01 -27.23 23.83
C PRO A 1002 -9.66 -25.87 24.46
N PRO A 1003 -9.72 -25.74 25.80
CA PRO A 1003 -9.48 -24.47 26.48
C PRO A 1003 -8.05 -23.97 26.23
N VAL A 1004 -7.89 -22.65 26.25
CA VAL A 1004 -6.57 -22.02 26.20
C VAL A 1004 -5.86 -22.35 27.51
N GLU A 1005 -4.66 -22.92 27.47
CA GLU A 1005 -3.83 -22.99 28.67
C GLU A 1005 -3.50 -21.55 29.09
N ASP A 1006 -4.17 -21.07 30.13
CA ASP A 1006 -3.78 -19.85 30.83
C ASP A 1006 -2.44 -20.12 31.52
N LYS A 1007 -1.41 -19.38 31.11
CA LYS A 1007 -0.07 -19.48 31.72
C LYS A 1007 -0.03 -19.08 33.20
N GLU A 1008 -1.13 -18.59 33.77
CA GLU A 1008 -1.23 -18.14 35.16
C GLU A 1008 -1.56 -19.28 36.15
N SER A 1009 -2.09 -20.42 35.71
CA SER A 1009 -2.47 -21.51 36.63
C SER A 1009 -1.32 -22.43 37.05
N LYS A 1010 -0.13 -22.31 36.45
CA LYS A 1010 1.07 -23.07 36.86
C LYS A 1010 1.86 -22.45 38.02
N GLU A 1011 1.56 -21.22 38.43
CA GLU A 1011 2.20 -20.59 39.59
C GLU A 1011 1.46 -20.85 40.91
N ILE A 1012 0.20 -21.28 40.88
CA ILE A 1012 -0.62 -21.49 42.09
C ILE A 1012 -0.50 -22.92 42.64
N ASP A 1013 -0.10 -23.89 41.81
CA ASP A 1013 0.08 -25.29 42.24
C ASP A 1013 1.52 -25.62 42.67
N ASN A 1014 2.41 -24.62 42.71
CA ASN A 1014 3.81 -24.72 43.17
C ASN A 1014 4.13 -23.69 44.27
N SER A 1015 3.14 -23.11 44.94
CA SER A 1015 3.31 -22.23 46.11
C SER A 1015 2.93 -22.93 47.41
#